data_AF-A0A346AWQ6-F1
#
_entry.id   AF-A0A346AWQ6-F1
#
_cell.length_a   1.000
_cell.length_b   1.000
_cell.length_c   1.000
_cell.angle_alpha   90.00
_cell.angle_beta   90.00
_cell.angle_gamma   90.00
#
_symmetry.space_group_name_H-M   'P 1'
#
loop_
_entity.id
_entity.type
_entity.pdbx_description
1 polymer ?
#
loop_
_entity_poly.entity_id
_entity_poly.type
_entity_poly.pdbx_seq_one_letter_code
_entity_poly.pdbx_strand_id
1 'polypeptide(L)'
;MSRIALFFFCFLPAVGGSWMGTQKFAQLIQYDTQFLGTPLLQFGTTTLYAPWKLLTWYGMYRAYVPGLFKDVMLYPIGGLILSFVLLVIFRPQKQLTSHGSAHWGAYKDLVKMGLISGSGVVVGLYDNSLIRNATALLRYLENKKNESESYGEMTFDKQLEKERARHAQSLAKLTFQKDMAAPGSKPSVALEKEIEKHRNWLENPPAYKPKKCSSAYLWKRLYDAAFGIYTKLPHFYLRDNQSRHVLLVAPTRSGKGVGVIVPTLLGGWKESVIVNDIKSENWGITAGYRKRMGQKVIKFEPTCADGSSARWNPLDEIRIGTPEEVSTAQNIANVIANYEGKENADHWIANAANVISIVILHLKYAHCTDKLHYPNPPNLYTVASFLKAAAAPTVLEDGTIDDAEYSVQDFVTAIQALQNYEHVPREGIDIEEWDMKQQAYVTRHFTPDDLHHMYPDDFIGPSEAPYTHPIINRGFIEIAKKPDNELGSIISTANTALKEYLDPVLTMNTRCSDFCIDDLMKHPRPVSLYLITPPSDLLRMSPIFRLFFELMVGRHTKEIAEYKNGRAAKPAYLHKCLLLMDEFNSLGNLKRFVSAFAFTAGFGMKGFLVMQGLDQLFKTYGKDNEIPMNTSLQIFFSPNEDKTAAYLEKNLGNQTIIAESISDTGQWFRKNISRSEISRPLMTAEETRRLGDNEIIFAQNNPPILTQKIRYYEQDFFTRKLADAPYVSDVLRTGGRAETINANPRREERLAQRRQKLKETYGLIQEKEGETYGLSCQTPTAHEETGTAERTAAETGSKTPGIHQSDQQRAEGHQ
;
A
#
# COMPACT_ATOMS: atom_id res chain seq x y z
N MET A 1 2.73 20.21 37.56
CA MET A 1 2.20 19.28 38.58
C MET A 1 1.08 18.46 37.97
N SER A 2 0.95 17.16 38.31
CA SER A 2 -0.26 16.41 37.95
C SER A 2 -1.49 17.05 38.63
N ARG A 3 -2.69 16.90 38.05
CA ARG A 3 -3.93 17.46 38.63
C ARG A 3 -4.13 17.02 40.09
N ILE A 4 -3.68 15.80 40.40
CA ILE A 4 -3.71 15.21 41.74
C ILE A 4 -2.72 15.92 42.67
N ALA A 5 -1.48 16.17 42.24
CA ALA A 5 -0.49 16.88 43.04
C ALA A 5 -0.91 18.34 43.34
N LEU A 6 -1.53 19.02 42.37
CA LEU A 6 -2.06 20.37 42.55
C LEU A 6 -3.22 20.39 43.56
N PHE A 7 -4.12 19.40 43.50
CA PHE A 7 -5.21 19.25 44.47
C PHE A 7 -4.69 19.07 45.90
N PHE A 8 -3.72 18.17 46.12
CA PHE A 8 -3.11 17.97 47.44
C PHE A 8 -2.36 19.22 47.92
N PHE A 9 -1.66 19.92 47.03
CA PHE A 9 -0.98 21.17 47.35
C PHE A 9 -1.96 22.25 47.83
N CYS A 10 -3.09 22.42 47.13
CA CYS A 10 -4.13 23.37 47.53
C CYS A 10 -4.81 22.98 48.86
N PHE A 11 -4.74 21.72 49.30
CA PHE A 11 -5.34 21.24 50.54
C PHE A 11 -4.41 21.38 51.77
N LEU A 12 -3.11 21.59 51.57
CA LEU A 12 -2.13 21.75 52.66
C LEU A 12 -2.49 22.87 53.66
N PRO A 13 -2.97 24.05 53.24
CA PRO A 13 -3.37 25.11 54.18
C PRO A 13 -4.55 24.73 55.08
N ALA A 14 -5.52 23.96 54.59
CA ALA A 14 -6.64 23.48 55.40
C ALA A 14 -6.15 22.53 56.50
N VAL A 15 -5.26 21.59 56.16
CA VAL A 15 -4.65 20.68 57.14
C VAL A 15 -3.77 21.44 58.12
N GLY A 16 -2.94 22.36 57.62
CA GLY A 16 -2.07 23.22 58.43
C GLY A 16 -2.85 24.11 59.40
N GLY A 17 -3.92 24.75 58.95
CA GLY A 17 -4.82 25.56 59.77
C GLY A 17 -5.51 24.75 60.86
N SER A 18 -5.98 23.53 60.53
CA SER A 18 -6.52 22.59 61.53
C SER A 18 -5.46 22.14 62.54
N TRP A 19 -4.22 21.94 62.09
CA TRP A 19 -3.13 21.54 62.96
C TRP A 19 -2.71 22.65 63.92
N MET A 20 -2.56 23.87 63.41
CA MET A 20 -2.28 25.06 64.21
C MET A 20 -3.39 25.31 65.22
N GLY A 21 -4.66 25.17 64.83
CA GLY A 21 -5.80 25.26 65.75
C GLY A 21 -5.72 24.20 66.85
N THR A 22 -5.37 22.96 66.50
CA THR A 22 -5.19 21.88 67.47
C THR A 22 -4.10 22.20 68.49
N GLN A 23 -2.91 22.65 68.03
CA GLN A 23 -1.83 23.01 68.96
C GLN A 23 -2.19 24.23 69.81
N LYS A 24 -2.91 25.21 69.25
CA LYS A 24 -3.31 26.41 69.99
C LYS A 24 -4.31 26.09 71.09
N PHE A 25 -5.27 25.19 70.83
CA PHE A 25 -6.18 24.69 71.86
C PHE A 25 -5.44 23.94 72.97
N ALA A 26 -4.50 23.07 72.59
CA ALA A 26 -3.68 22.34 73.56
C ALA A 26 -2.85 23.31 74.43
N GLN A 27 -2.29 24.36 73.83
CA GLN A 27 -1.57 25.42 74.56
C GLN A 27 -2.46 26.17 75.56
N LEU A 28 -3.69 26.51 75.18
CA LEU A 28 -4.63 27.24 76.04
C LEU A 28 -5.03 26.44 77.30
N ILE A 29 -5.01 25.11 77.20
CA ILE A 29 -5.31 24.18 78.31
C ILE A 29 -4.00 23.64 78.92
N GLN A 30 -2.85 24.27 78.62
CA GLN A 30 -1.54 23.93 79.16
C GLN A 30 -1.14 22.45 78.96
N TYR A 31 -1.57 21.84 77.85
CA TYR A 31 -1.30 20.46 77.47
C TYR A 31 -1.77 19.41 78.49
N ASP A 32 -2.83 19.69 79.26
CA ASP A 32 -3.39 18.74 80.22
C ASP A 32 -3.82 17.42 79.54
N THR A 33 -3.08 16.35 79.86
CA THR A 33 -3.27 15.02 79.29
C THR A 33 -4.55 14.33 79.75
N GLN A 34 -5.11 14.71 80.91
CA GLN A 34 -6.41 14.19 81.36
C GLN A 34 -7.56 14.71 80.50
N PHE A 35 -7.44 15.95 80.01
CA PHE A 35 -8.47 16.61 79.22
C PHE A 35 -8.31 16.36 77.71
N LEU A 36 -7.07 16.35 77.21
CA LEU A 36 -6.78 16.28 75.77
C LEU A 36 -6.55 14.84 75.26
N GLY A 37 -6.25 13.90 76.16
CA GLY A 37 -5.95 12.51 75.86
C GLY A 37 -4.52 12.31 75.34
N THR A 38 -4.27 11.18 74.68
CA THR A 38 -2.92 10.81 74.23
C THR A 38 -2.42 11.71 73.09
N PRO A 39 -1.21 12.30 73.20
CA PRO A 39 -0.61 13.08 72.13
C PRO A 39 -0.15 12.20 70.97
N LEU A 40 0.03 12.81 69.79
CA LEU A 40 0.52 12.12 68.59
C LEU A 40 2.02 11.87 68.69
N LEU A 41 2.78 12.87 69.13
CA LEU A 41 4.22 12.81 69.34
C LEU A 41 4.58 13.64 70.58
N GLN A 42 5.48 13.12 71.41
CA GLN A 42 5.99 13.81 72.60
C GLN A 42 7.52 13.78 72.56
N PHE A 43 8.13 14.95 72.42
CA PHE A 43 9.59 15.11 72.39
C PHE A 43 10.00 16.04 73.54
N GLY A 44 10.54 15.48 74.62
CA GLY A 44 10.92 16.25 75.81
C GLY A 44 9.74 17.07 76.36
N THR A 45 9.89 18.40 76.37
CA THR A 45 8.88 19.35 76.87
C THR A 45 7.80 19.73 75.85
N THR A 46 7.91 19.28 74.60
CA THR A 46 6.98 19.67 73.52
C THR A 46 6.03 18.52 73.19
N THR A 47 4.72 18.78 73.31
CA THR A 47 3.66 17.80 73.05
C THR A 47 2.89 18.21 71.79
N LEU A 48 2.82 17.33 70.79
CA LEU A 48 2.12 17.58 69.53
C LEU A 48 0.89 16.68 69.39
N TYR A 49 -0.26 17.30 69.16
CA TYR A 49 -1.51 16.61 68.86
C TYR A 49 -1.79 16.50 67.36
N ALA A 50 -2.58 15.50 66.94
CA ALA A 50 -2.94 15.31 65.54
C ALA A 50 -3.95 16.37 65.05
N PRO A 51 -3.89 16.82 63.78
CA PRO A 51 -4.69 17.94 63.26
C PRO A 51 -6.22 17.74 63.33
N TRP A 52 -6.72 16.51 63.43
CA TRP A 52 -8.15 16.20 63.55
C TRP A 52 -8.66 16.24 65.00
N LYS A 53 -7.78 16.28 66.02
CA LYS A 53 -8.18 16.27 67.43
C LYS A 53 -9.04 17.48 67.81
N LEU A 54 -8.81 18.62 67.18
CA LEU A 54 -9.64 19.82 67.39
C LEU A 54 -11.14 19.56 67.11
N LEU A 55 -11.48 18.75 66.11
CA LEU A 55 -12.87 18.41 65.79
C LEU A 55 -13.48 17.50 66.86
N THR A 56 -12.71 16.52 67.35
CA THR A 56 -13.15 15.63 68.43
C THR A 56 -13.37 16.39 69.72
N TRP A 57 -12.45 17.30 70.08
CA TRP A 57 -12.58 18.14 71.27
C TRP A 57 -13.72 19.15 71.14
N TYR A 58 -13.98 19.68 69.94
CA TYR A 58 -15.12 20.56 69.71
C TYR A 58 -16.44 19.84 70.00
N GLY A 59 -16.63 18.60 69.54
CA GLY A 59 -17.84 17.82 69.82
C GLY A 59 -18.03 17.52 71.31
N MET A 60 -16.95 17.26 72.04
CA MET A 60 -17.00 16.89 73.46
C MET A 60 -17.09 18.09 74.41
N TYR A 61 -16.35 19.17 74.12
CA TYR A 61 -16.07 20.23 75.09
C TYR A 61 -16.66 21.60 74.76
N ARG A 62 -17.20 21.81 73.55
CA ARG A 62 -17.76 23.12 73.15
C ARG A 62 -18.87 23.61 74.09
N ALA A 63 -19.71 22.71 74.58
CA ALA A 63 -20.80 23.05 75.49
C ALA A 63 -20.30 23.61 76.83
N TYR A 64 -19.11 23.18 77.27
CA TYR A 64 -18.52 23.53 78.56
C TYR A 64 -17.57 24.72 78.48
N VAL A 65 -16.80 24.85 77.39
CA VAL A 65 -15.76 25.89 77.25
C VAL A 65 -15.88 26.65 75.91
N PRO A 66 -17.03 27.31 75.65
CA PRO A 66 -17.30 27.94 74.35
C PRO A 66 -16.34 29.10 74.02
N GLY A 67 -15.83 29.80 75.03
CA GLY A 67 -14.90 30.92 74.86
C GLY A 67 -13.58 30.53 74.19
N LEU A 68 -12.97 29.42 74.62
CA LEU A 68 -11.68 28.95 74.07
C LEU A 68 -11.80 28.52 72.60
N PHE A 69 -12.92 27.91 72.22
CA PHE A 69 -13.13 27.51 70.83
C PHE A 69 -13.37 28.70 69.89
N LYS A 70 -13.88 29.83 70.40
CA LYS A 70 -14.06 31.04 69.58
C LYS A 70 -12.72 31.54 69.04
N ASP A 71 -11.67 31.52 69.86
CA ASP A 71 -10.35 32.00 69.49
C ASP A 71 -9.57 30.99 68.63
N VAL A 72 -9.85 29.69 68.79
CA VAL A 72 -9.16 28.63 68.05
C VAL A 72 -9.80 28.31 66.70
N MET A 73 -11.11 28.47 66.54
CA MET A 73 -11.79 28.12 65.29
C MET A 73 -11.42 29.00 64.10
N LEU A 74 -10.78 30.16 64.33
CA LEU A 74 -10.30 31.02 63.25
C LEU A 74 -9.20 30.37 62.40
N TYR A 75 -8.35 29.53 63.00
CA TYR A 75 -7.24 28.87 62.30
C TYR A 75 -7.69 27.84 61.23
N PRO A 76 -8.55 26.86 61.52
CA PRO A 76 -9.07 25.95 60.49
C PRO A 76 -9.92 26.67 59.45
N ILE A 77 -10.70 27.70 59.84
CA ILE A 77 -11.49 28.51 58.91
C ILE A 77 -10.57 29.27 57.94
N GLY A 78 -9.53 29.93 58.45
CA GLY A 78 -8.53 30.61 57.64
C GLY A 78 -7.79 29.68 56.68
N GLY A 79 -7.42 28.47 57.16
CA GLY A 79 -6.83 27.43 56.34
C GLY A 79 -7.75 26.98 55.19
N LEU A 80 -9.04 26.77 55.46
CA LEU A 80 -10.04 26.41 54.45
C LEU A 80 -10.26 27.53 53.42
N ILE A 81 -10.35 28.79 53.86
CA ILE A 81 -10.47 29.95 52.97
C ILE A 81 -9.26 30.05 52.05
N LEU A 82 -8.04 29.92 52.60
CA LEU A 82 -6.82 29.96 51.81
C LEU A 82 -6.75 28.80 50.80
N SER A 83 -7.11 27.58 51.23
CA SER A 83 -7.25 26.44 50.33
C SER A 83 -8.25 26.68 49.20
N PHE A 84 -9.41 27.29 49.49
CA PHE A 84 -10.41 27.65 48.49
C PHE A 84 -9.90 28.70 47.50
N VAL A 85 -9.22 29.74 47.99
CA VAL A 85 -8.59 30.77 47.15
C VAL A 85 -7.55 30.14 46.20
N LEU A 86 -6.70 29.25 46.71
CA LEU A 86 -5.72 28.54 45.87
C LEU A 86 -6.41 27.66 44.82
N LEU A 87 -7.51 26.97 45.17
CA LEU A 87 -8.29 26.17 44.22
C LEU A 87 -8.89 27.02 43.10
N VAL A 88 -9.34 28.24 43.40
CA VAL A 88 -9.89 29.17 42.39
C VAL A 88 -8.78 29.71 41.49
N ILE A 89 -7.65 30.12 42.08
CA ILE A 89 -6.49 30.67 41.34
C ILE A 89 -5.89 29.62 40.41
N PHE A 90 -5.71 28.39 40.91
CA PHE A 90 -5.09 27.30 40.15
C PHE A 90 -6.10 26.43 39.40
N ARG A 91 -7.35 26.88 39.29
CA ARG A 91 -8.38 26.16 38.52
C ARG A 91 -7.94 26.05 37.05
N PRO A 92 -7.96 24.85 36.44
CA PRO A 92 -7.66 24.73 35.02
C PRO A 92 -8.68 25.52 34.21
N GLN A 93 -8.19 26.39 33.32
CA GLN A 93 -9.03 27.16 32.42
C GLN A 93 -9.83 26.22 31.50
N LYS A 94 -11.10 26.56 31.25
CA LYS A 94 -11.94 25.83 30.29
C LYS A 94 -11.39 26.06 28.88
N GLN A 95 -11.40 25.02 28.04
CA GLN A 95 -11.11 25.17 26.63
C GLN A 95 -12.22 26.01 25.99
N LEU A 96 -11.84 27.11 25.34
CA LEU A 96 -12.75 28.03 24.66
C LEU A 96 -13.10 27.46 23.29
N THR A 97 -14.38 27.45 22.92
CA THR A 97 -14.88 26.88 21.66
C THR A 97 -15.86 27.79 20.92
N SER A 98 -15.88 29.09 21.24
CA SER A 98 -16.88 30.05 20.76
C SER A 98 -16.96 30.14 19.23
N HIS A 99 -15.83 29.95 18.54
CA HIS A 99 -15.71 30.05 17.09
C HIS A 99 -15.28 28.76 16.40
N GLY A 100 -15.18 27.65 17.15
CA GLY A 100 -14.78 26.34 16.65
C GLY A 100 -13.91 25.57 17.64
N SER A 101 -14.02 24.24 17.57
CA SER A 101 -13.35 23.27 18.45
C SER A 101 -12.30 22.42 17.72
N ALA A 102 -11.92 22.77 16.49
CA ALA A 102 -10.93 22.02 15.74
C ALA A 102 -9.60 22.00 16.49
N HIS A 103 -8.96 20.83 16.56
CA HIS A 103 -7.65 20.65 17.16
C HIS A 103 -6.95 19.44 16.53
N TRP A 104 -5.63 19.36 16.68
CA TRP A 104 -4.87 18.18 16.27
C TRP A 104 -5.16 16.98 17.18
N GLY A 105 -5.20 15.79 16.60
CA GLY A 105 -5.39 14.53 17.31
C GLY A 105 -4.24 14.23 18.26
N ALA A 106 -4.57 13.77 19.46
CA ALA A 106 -3.60 13.32 20.45
C ALA A 106 -3.43 11.80 20.40
N TYR A 107 -2.49 11.25 21.17
CA TYR A 107 -2.25 9.81 21.25
C TYR A 107 -3.52 8.98 21.55
N LYS A 108 -4.38 9.48 22.45
CA LYS A 108 -5.68 8.85 22.76
C LYS A 108 -6.59 8.70 21.54
N ASP A 109 -6.48 9.61 20.58
CA ASP A 109 -7.30 9.63 19.37
C ASP A 109 -6.71 8.63 18.36
N LEU A 110 -5.38 8.49 18.29
CA LEU A 110 -4.71 7.45 17.47
C LEU A 110 -5.16 6.03 17.84
N VAL A 111 -5.34 5.76 19.14
CA VAL A 111 -5.88 4.48 19.64
C VAL A 111 -7.31 4.26 19.15
N LYS A 112 -8.18 5.28 19.26
CA LYS A 112 -9.58 5.21 18.79
C LYS A 112 -9.69 5.03 17.28
N MET A 113 -8.78 5.64 16.53
CA MET A 113 -8.69 5.49 15.08
C MET A 113 -8.13 4.13 14.67
N GLY A 114 -7.57 3.33 15.58
CA GLY A 114 -6.96 2.03 15.30
C GLY A 114 -5.69 2.12 14.45
N LEU A 115 -4.94 3.22 14.57
CA LEU A 115 -3.68 3.45 13.85
C LEU A 115 -2.44 2.89 14.56
N ILE A 116 -2.63 2.23 15.70
CA ILE A 116 -1.57 1.59 16.48
C ILE A 116 -1.72 0.08 16.28
N SER A 117 -1.04 -0.43 15.24
CA SER A 117 -1.10 -1.85 14.86
C SER A 117 0.29 -2.40 14.51
N GLY A 118 0.51 -3.68 14.81
CA GLY A 118 1.75 -4.39 14.46
C GLY A 118 1.92 -4.65 12.96
N SER A 119 0.84 -4.67 12.20
CA SER A 119 0.80 -4.79 10.74
C SER A 119 -0.30 -3.90 10.16
N GLY A 120 -0.22 -3.55 8.88
CA GLY A 120 -1.18 -2.69 8.21
C GLY A 120 -0.52 -1.81 7.16
N VAL A 121 -1.33 -1.00 6.49
CA VAL A 121 -0.83 0.08 5.64
C VAL A 121 -0.11 1.07 6.56
N VAL A 122 1.13 1.43 6.22
CA VAL A 122 1.89 2.43 6.97
C VAL A 122 1.37 3.80 6.55
N VAL A 123 0.98 4.64 7.51
CA VAL A 123 0.24 5.89 7.21
C VAL A 123 0.91 7.15 7.75
N GLY A 124 1.91 7.01 8.62
CA GLY A 124 2.70 8.15 9.10
C GLY A 124 3.61 7.83 10.28
N LEU A 125 4.29 8.85 10.81
CA LEU A 125 5.27 8.74 11.89
C LEU A 125 4.83 9.56 13.13
N TYR A 126 4.77 8.91 14.29
CA TYR A 126 4.39 9.55 15.55
C TYR A 126 5.48 9.38 16.61
N ASP A 127 6.57 10.12 16.45
CA ASP A 127 7.72 10.08 17.34
C ASP A 127 7.57 10.97 18.57
N ASN A 128 8.30 10.61 19.63
CA ASN A 128 8.41 11.43 20.84
C ASN A 128 9.21 12.73 20.57
N SER A 129 9.13 13.69 21.49
CA SER A 129 9.80 14.99 21.34
C SER A 129 11.32 14.89 21.19
N LEU A 130 11.97 13.89 21.81
CA LEU A 130 13.41 13.71 21.73
C LEU A 130 13.85 13.30 20.33
N ILE A 131 13.18 12.31 19.73
CA ILE A 131 13.46 11.85 18.38
C ILE A 131 13.14 12.97 17.38
N ARG A 132 12.03 13.71 17.55
CA ARG A 132 11.72 14.86 16.70
C ARG A 132 12.82 15.94 16.72
N ASN A 133 13.40 16.20 17.89
CA ASN A 133 14.54 17.11 18.01
C ASN A 133 15.80 16.54 17.34
N ALA A 134 16.03 15.23 17.45
CA ALA A 134 17.12 14.55 16.74
C ALA A 134 16.93 14.63 15.21
N THR A 135 15.71 14.45 14.71
CA THR A 135 15.35 14.64 13.30
C THR A 135 15.63 16.08 12.86
N ALA A 136 15.22 17.07 13.65
CA ALA A 136 15.48 18.48 13.35
C ALA A 136 16.98 18.81 13.30
N LEU A 137 17.76 18.26 14.25
CA LEU A 137 19.22 18.38 14.24
C LEU A 137 19.84 17.72 13.00
N LEU A 138 19.38 16.52 12.64
CA LEU A 138 19.86 15.82 11.44
C LEU A 138 19.61 16.66 10.18
N ARG A 139 18.42 17.25 10.03
CA ARG A 139 18.07 18.13 8.91
C ARG A 139 18.91 19.40 8.88
N TYR A 140 19.20 19.99 10.04
CA TYR A 140 20.11 21.12 10.14
C TYR A 140 21.52 20.76 9.65
N LEU A 141 22.06 19.62 10.08
CA LEU A 141 23.38 19.13 9.66
C LEU A 141 23.41 18.78 8.16
N GLU A 142 22.34 18.16 7.65
CA GLU A 142 22.17 17.86 6.22
C GLU A 142 22.22 19.13 5.37
N ASN A 143 21.49 20.17 5.79
CA ASN A 143 21.49 21.46 5.10
C ASN A 143 22.89 22.10 5.11
N LYS A 144 23.58 22.08 6.25
CA LYS A 144 24.95 22.63 6.35
C LYS A 144 25.96 21.84 5.52
N LYS A 145 25.84 20.52 5.49
CA LYS A 145 26.62 19.66 4.61
C LYS A 145 26.40 20.05 3.14
N ASN A 146 25.15 20.05 2.67
CA ASN A 146 24.82 20.33 1.27
C ASN A 146 25.25 21.75 0.86
N GLU A 147 25.04 22.75 1.72
CA GLU A 147 25.51 24.13 1.50
C GLU A 147 27.04 24.17 1.29
N SER A 148 27.78 23.53 2.20
CA SER A 148 29.25 23.51 2.13
C SER A 148 29.81 22.69 0.96
N GLU A 149 29.16 21.57 0.60
CA GLU A 149 29.51 20.77 -0.58
C GLU A 149 29.27 21.57 -1.86
N SER A 150 28.13 22.26 -1.97
CA SER A 150 27.81 23.11 -3.14
C SER A 150 28.81 24.26 -3.33
N TYR A 151 29.20 24.95 -2.26
CA TYR A 151 30.26 25.96 -2.35
C TYR A 151 31.60 25.34 -2.77
N GLY A 152 31.90 24.14 -2.27
CA GLY A 152 33.08 23.36 -2.64
C GLY A 152 33.12 23.01 -4.13
N GLU A 153 32.02 22.47 -4.66
CA GLU A 153 31.84 22.15 -6.07
C GLU A 153 31.99 23.39 -6.95
N MET A 154 31.33 24.51 -6.61
CA MET A 154 31.46 25.74 -7.38
C MET A 154 32.92 26.24 -7.44
N THR A 155 33.68 26.14 -6.35
CA THR A 155 35.10 26.50 -6.37
C THR A 155 35.96 25.53 -7.18
N PHE A 156 35.60 24.25 -7.17
CA PHE A 156 36.27 23.21 -7.95
C PHE A 156 35.99 23.37 -9.45
N ASP A 157 34.74 23.59 -9.84
CA ASP A 157 34.36 23.80 -11.24
C ASP A 157 35.08 25.02 -11.83
N LYS A 158 35.17 26.12 -11.07
CA LYS A 158 35.97 27.30 -11.46
C LYS A 158 37.45 27.00 -11.64
N GLN A 159 38.01 26.07 -10.87
CA GLN A 159 39.40 25.63 -11.02
C GLN A 159 39.55 24.69 -12.22
N LEU A 160 38.60 23.77 -12.39
CA LEU A 160 38.55 22.81 -13.48
C LEU A 160 38.42 23.50 -14.84
N GLU A 161 37.60 24.55 -14.95
CA GLU A 161 37.51 25.37 -16.17
C GLU A 161 38.85 26.04 -16.51
N LYS A 162 39.57 26.57 -15.51
CA LYS A 162 40.89 27.17 -15.72
C LYS A 162 41.92 26.13 -16.16
N GLU A 163 41.88 24.93 -15.59
CA GLU A 163 42.76 23.83 -15.99
C GLU A 163 42.41 23.31 -17.39
N ARG A 164 41.12 23.16 -17.73
CA ARG A 164 40.67 22.83 -19.09
C ARG A 164 41.19 23.83 -20.12
N ALA A 165 41.10 25.12 -19.83
CA ALA A 165 41.64 26.16 -20.71
C ALA A 165 43.16 26.01 -20.91
N ARG A 166 43.91 25.71 -19.85
CA ARG A 166 45.36 25.45 -19.93
C ARG A 166 45.68 24.19 -20.74
N HIS A 167 44.99 23.09 -20.48
CA HIS A 167 45.18 21.82 -21.20
C HIS A 167 44.83 21.97 -22.69
N ALA A 168 43.76 22.69 -23.02
CA ALA A 168 43.38 22.98 -24.41
C ALA A 168 44.41 23.88 -25.11
N GLN A 169 44.94 24.89 -24.43
CA GLN A 169 45.99 25.75 -24.97
C GLN A 169 47.31 24.98 -25.19
N SER A 170 47.70 24.14 -24.23
CA SER A 170 48.85 23.24 -24.35
C SER A 170 48.67 22.25 -25.49
N LEU A 171 47.47 21.66 -25.64
CA LEU A 171 47.14 20.75 -26.73
C LEU A 171 47.31 21.45 -28.10
N ALA A 172 46.73 22.64 -28.28
CA ALA A 172 46.86 23.40 -29.52
C ALA A 172 48.33 23.71 -29.86
N LYS A 173 49.13 24.08 -28.85
CA LYS A 173 50.57 24.34 -29.03
C LYS A 173 51.36 23.08 -29.38
N LEU A 174 51.11 21.97 -28.70
CA LEU A 174 51.82 20.70 -28.93
C LEU A 174 51.45 20.10 -30.28
N THR A 175 50.19 20.19 -30.70
CA THR A 175 49.74 19.76 -32.03
C THR A 175 50.41 20.59 -33.12
N PHE A 176 50.47 21.92 -32.98
CA PHE A 176 51.20 22.78 -33.91
C PHE A 176 52.70 22.42 -34.00
N GLN A 177 53.34 22.13 -32.86
CA GLN A 177 54.75 21.69 -32.82
C GLN A 177 54.95 20.33 -33.49
N LYS A 178 53.99 19.41 -33.35
CA LYS A 178 54.01 18.10 -34.00
C LYS A 178 53.88 18.24 -35.52
N ASP A 179 53.00 19.13 -36.00
CA ASP A 179 52.79 19.38 -37.43
C ASP A 179 54.02 19.99 -38.12
N MET A 180 54.87 20.71 -37.36
CA MET A 180 56.14 21.25 -37.85
C MET A 180 57.31 20.25 -37.79
N ALA A 181 57.16 19.11 -37.11
CA ALA A 181 58.21 18.12 -36.94
C ALA A 181 58.17 17.04 -38.04
N ALA A 182 59.35 16.54 -38.45
CA ALA A 182 59.42 15.47 -39.45
C ALA A 182 58.67 14.20 -38.97
N PRO A 183 57.79 13.61 -39.78
CA PRO A 183 56.99 12.44 -39.41
C PRO A 183 57.90 11.27 -38.97
N GLY A 184 57.62 10.69 -37.79
CA GLY A 184 58.36 9.53 -37.28
C GLY A 184 59.70 9.84 -36.59
N SER A 185 60.08 11.11 -36.45
CA SER A 185 61.27 11.50 -35.67
C SER A 185 61.08 11.27 -34.15
N LYS A 186 62.17 11.00 -33.41
CA LYS A 186 62.13 10.83 -31.93
C LYS A 186 61.38 11.97 -31.20
N PRO A 187 61.50 13.26 -31.59
CA PRO A 187 60.72 14.35 -31.00
C PRO A 187 59.22 14.27 -31.31
N SER A 188 58.84 13.81 -32.51
CA SER A 188 57.44 13.68 -32.93
C SER A 188 56.68 12.64 -32.10
N VAL A 189 57.31 11.48 -31.83
CA VAL A 189 56.74 10.43 -30.96
C VAL A 189 56.59 10.90 -29.52
N ALA A 190 57.55 11.68 -29.00
CA ALA A 190 57.46 12.25 -27.66
C ALA A 190 56.32 13.29 -27.55
N LEU A 191 56.15 14.15 -28.56
CA LEU A 191 55.05 15.11 -28.65
C LEU A 191 53.69 14.42 -28.72
N GLU A 192 53.58 13.33 -29.47
CA GLU A 192 52.36 12.55 -29.61
C GLU A 192 51.90 11.94 -28.27
N LYS A 193 52.84 11.43 -27.47
CA LYS A 193 52.56 10.93 -26.12
C LYS A 193 52.05 12.04 -25.18
N GLU A 194 52.59 13.25 -25.27
CA GLU A 194 52.16 14.37 -24.43
C GLU A 194 50.80 14.94 -24.88
N ILE A 195 50.54 14.99 -26.19
CA ILE A 195 49.22 15.31 -26.78
C ILE A 195 48.16 14.35 -26.25
N GLU A 196 48.45 13.04 -26.29
CA GLU A 196 47.51 12.01 -25.84
C GLU A 196 47.19 12.13 -24.35
N LYS A 197 48.20 12.46 -23.52
CA LYS A 197 48.01 12.74 -22.10
C LYS A 197 47.09 13.96 -21.85
N HIS A 198 47.27 15.05 -22.59
CA HIS A 198 46.41 16.23 -22.48
C HIS A 198 44.99 15.95 -23.00
N ARG A 199 44.85 15.16 -24.07
CA ARG A 199 43.55 14.72 -24.62
C ARG A 199 42.79 13.84 -23.64
N ASN A 200 43.42 12.79 -23.10
CA ASN A 200 42.80 11.88 -22.15
C ASN A 200 42.32 12.62 -20.87
N TRP A 201 43.10 13.59 -20.38
CA TRP A 201 42.67 14.42 -19.25
C TRP A 201 41.41 15.26 -19.57
N LEU A 202 41.29 15.78 -20.79
CA LEU A 202 40.11 16.54 -21.22
C LEU A 202 38.86 15.66 -21.38
N GLU A 203 39.04 14.42 -21.85
CA GLU A 203 37.97 13.43 -21.96
C GLU A 203 37.50 12.93 -20.59
N ASN A 204 38.43 12.76 -19.63
CA ASN A 204 38.16 12.21 -18.31
C ASN A 204 38.62 13.17 -17.18
N PRO A 205 37.94 14.31 -17.00
CA PRO A 205 38.27 15.25 -15.93
C PRO A 205 38.05 14.64 -14.54
N PRO A 206 38.86 14.99 -13.53
CA PRO A 206 38.68 14.50 -12.17
C PRO A 206 37.35 14.97 -11.59
N ALA A 207 36.66 14.09 -10.85
CA ALA A 207 35.44 14.43 -10.11
C ALA A 207 35.76 15.14 -8.78
N TYR A 208 34.89 16.04 -8.34
CA TYR A 208 35.03 16.73 -7.07
C TYR A 208 35.06 15.74 -5.89
N LYS A 209 36.03 15.93 -4.98
CA LYS A 209 36.08 15.25 -3.69
C LYS A 209 36.47 16.25 -2.60
N PRO A 210 35.70 16.37 -1.50
CA PRO A 210 36.02 17.31 -0.44
C PRO A 210 37.35 16.94 0.24
N LYS A 211 38.26 17.91 0.35
CA LYS A 211 39.56 17.75 1.03
C LYS A 211 39.34 17.53 2.54
N LYS A 212 40.17 16.72 3.20
CA LYS A 212 40.04 16.41 4.65
C LYS A 212 39.98 17.63 5.58
N CYS A 213 40.54 18.77 5.18
CA CYS A 213 40.52 20.00 5.98
C CYS A 213 39.47 21.03 5.50
N SER A 214 38.58 20.67 4.56
CA SER A 214 37.54 21.58 4.08
C SER A 214 36.34 21.61 5.03
N SER A 215 35.63 22.73 5.04
CA SER A 215 34.33 22.86 5.71
C SER A 215 33.36 21.75 5.26
N ALA A 216 33.33 21.42 3.97
CA ALA A 216 32.53 20.34 3.42
C ALA A 216 32.83 18.98 4.04
N TYR A 217 34.09 18.64 4.24
CA TYR A 217 34.47 17.38 4.88
C TYR A 217 34.09 17.35 6.36
N LEU A 218 34.23 18.47 7.07
CA LEU A 218 33.81 18.59 8.47
C LEU A 218 32.31 18.36 8.63
N TRP A 219 31.48 19.08 7.87
CA TRP A 219 30.02 18.94 7.93
C TRP A 219 29.56 17.56 7.49
N LYS A 220 30.18 16.98 6.45
CA LYS A 220 29.92 15.61 6.03
C LYS A 220 30.19 14.61 7.15
N ARG A 221 31.33 14.70 7.85
CA ARG A 221 31.65 13.81 8.97
C ARG A 221 30.67 13.96 10.14
N LEU A 222 30.27 15.19 10.47
CA LEU A 222 29.29 15.44 11.51
C LEU A 222 27.92 14.85 11.15
N TYR A 223 27.49 15.04 9.90
CA TYR A 223 26.27 14.43 9.37
C TYR A 223 26.35 12.90 9.39
N ASP A 224 27.41 12.29 8.87
CA ASP A 224 27.55 10.83 8.80
C ASP A 224 27.55 10.20 10.20
N ALA A 225 28.18 10.85 11.18
CA ALA A 225 28.17 10.42 12.58
C ALA A 225 26.77 10.53 13.21
N ALA A 226 26.09 11.66 13.01
CA ALA A 226 24.72 11.87 13.51
C ALA A 226 23.73 10.91 12.83
N PHE A 227 23.87 10.69 11.53
CA PHE A 227 23.06 9.78 10.73
C PHE A 227 23.21 8.34 11.21
N GLY A 228 24.44 7.86 11.45
CA GLY A 228 24.67 6.50 11.96
C GLY A 228 24.11 6.23 13.36
N ILE A 229 23.90 7.26 14.18
CA ILE A 229 23.16 7.15 15.45
C ILE A 229 21.65 7.19 15.17
N TYR A 230 21.20 8.14 14.34
CA TYR A 230 19.80 8.34 14.01
C TYR A 230 19.15 7.10 13.41
N THR A 231 19.82 6.41 12.48
CA THR A 231 19.24 5.24 11.80
C THR A 231 18.89 4.09 12.74
N LYS A 232 19.50 4.06 13.94
CA LYS A 232 19.28 3.04 14.97
C LYS A 232 18.21 3.42 15.99
N LEU A 233 17.70 4.65 15.95
CA LEU A 233 16.67 5.10 16.90
C LEU A 233 15.34 4.37 16.65
N PRO A 234 14.60 4.00 17.71
CA PRO A 234 13.31 3.32 17.54
C PRO A 234 12.21 4.33 17.19
N HIS A 235 11.81 4.32 15.92
CA HIS A 235 10.72 5.15 15.41
C HIS A 235 9.35 4.49 15.57
N PHE A 236 8.32 5.30 15.83
CA PHE A 236 6.95 4.79 16.03
C PHE A 236 6.07 5.07 14.81
N TYR A 237 5.86 4.03 14.00
CA TYR A 237 5.08 4.12 12.76
C TYR A 237 3.59 3.86 13.01
N LEU A 238 2.75 4.75 12.52
CA LEU A 238 1.31 4.57 12.46
C LEU A 238 0.96 3.59 11.35
N ARG A 239 0.09 2.62 11.67
CA ARG A 239 -0.34 1.57 10.75
C ARG A 239 -1.82 1.31 10.86
N ASP A 240 -2.50 1.30 9.72
CA ASP A 240 -3.91 0.95 9.61
C ASP A 240 -4.10 -0.49 9.11
N ASN A 241 -4.66 -1.34 9.97
CA ASN A 241 -4.99 -2.74 9.66
C ASN A 241 -6.50 -2.98 9.50
N GLN A 242 -7.31 -1.92 9.57
CA GLN A 242 -8.75 -2.06 9.40
C GLN A 242 -9.09 -2.34 7.94
N SER A 243 -10.28 -2.91 7.69
CA SER A 243 -10.74 -3.19 6.34
C SER A 243 -11.13 -1.93 5.54
N ARG A 244 -11.16 -0.76 6.19
CA ARG A 244 -11.52 0.53 5.57
C ARG A 244 -10.50 0.94 4.51
N HIS A 245 -10.93 1.68 3.49
CA HIS A 245 -10.03 2.09 2.42
C HIS A 245 -9.19 3.33 2.77
N VAL A 246 -8.03 3.44 2.13
CA VAL A 246 -7.06 4.53 2.33
C VAL A 246 -6.94 5.33 1.04
N LEU A 247 -7.00 6.64 1.14
CA LEU A 247 -6.70 7.59 0.06
C LEU A 247 -5.44 8.37 0.40
N LEU A 248 -4.47 8.41 -0.51
CA LEU A 248 -3.29 9.27 -0.42
C LEU A 248 -3.28 10.27 -1.57
N VAL A 249 -3.37 11.56 -1.22
CA VAL A 249 -3.25 12.67 -2.16
C VAL A 249 -1.85 13.28 -2.00
N ALA A 250 -0.99 12.98 -2.97
CA ALA A 250 0.43 13.32 -2.91
C ALA A 250 0.95 13.72 -4.31
N PRO A 251 1.31 15.00 -4.53
CA PRO A 251 1.81 15.46 -5.83
C PRO A 251 3.09 14.74 -6.30
N THR A 252 3.48 14.94 -7.55
CA THR A 252 4.74 14.37 -8.06
C THR A 252 5.94 14.85 -7.25
N ARG A 253 6.93 13.96 -7.05
CA ARG A 253 8.15 14.22 -6.25
C ARG A 253 7.92 14.61 -4.79
N SER A 254 6.72 14.37 -4.24
CA SER A 254 6.38 14.69 -2.85
C SER A 254 6.83 13.65 -1.81
N GLY A 255 7.35 12.51 -2.26
CA GLY A 255 7.86 11.42 -1.42
C GLY A 255 6.88 10.26 -1.19
N LYS A 256 5.76 10.15 -1.93
CA LYS A 256 4.74 9.09 -1.75
C LYS A 256 5.30 7.66 -1.73
N GLY A 257 6.21 7.36 -2.67
CA GLY A 257 6.91 6.08 -2.77
C GLY A 257 7.76 5.79 -1.53
N VAL A 258 8.57 6.77 -1.14
CA VAL A 258 9.53 6.69 -0.04
C VAL A 258 8.87 6.60 1.34
N GLY A 259 7.75 7.31 1.53
CA GLY A 259 7.15 7.47 2.86
C GLY A 259 6.02 6.52 3.20
N VAL A 260 5.21 6.11 2.22
CA VAL A 260 3.97 5.37 2.51
C VAL A 260 3.96 4.02 1.79
N ILE A 261 4.26 4.01 0.49
CA ILE A 261 4.17 2.82 -0.37
C ILE A 261 5.25 1.78 -0.02
N VAL A 262 6.52 2.15 -0.12
CA VAL A 262 7.64 1.23 0.16
C VAL A 262 7.61 0.74 1.61
N PRO A 263 7.42 1.59 2.65
CA PRO A 263 7.24 1.14 4.03
C PRO A 263 6.10 0.14 4.22
N THR A 264 4.97 0.34 3.53
CA THR A 264 3.85 -0.61 3.54
C THR A 264 4.27 -1.95 2.95
N LEU A 265 4.97 -1.95 1.83
CA LEU A 265 5.41 -3.17 1.14
C LEU A 265 6.58 -3.88 1.85
N LEU A 266 7.43 -3.16 2.60
CA LEU A 266 8.52 -3.68 3.43
C LEU A 266 8.05 -4.16 4.82
N GLY A 267 6.93 -4.88 4.84
CA GLY A 267 6.44 -5.60 6.01
C GLY A 267 5.51 -4.81 6.93
N GLY A 268 5.06 -3.62 6.50
CA GLY A 268 3.83 -3.04 7.06
C GLY A 268 2.65 -3.97 6.79
N TRP A 269 2.35 -4.22 5.51
CA TRP A 269 1.32 -5.15 5.07
C TRP A 269 1.91 -6.55 4.80
N LYS A 270 1.45 -7.56 5.54
CA LYS A 270 1.98 -8.93 5.51
C LYS A 270 1.11 -9.95 4.76
N GLU A 271 -0.07 -9.54 4.30
CA GLU A 271 -0.98 -10.39 3.53
C GLU A 271 -0.74 -10.21 2.01
N SER A 272 -1.67 -10.70 1.19
CA SER A 272 -1.62 -10.53 -0.26
C SER A 272 -1.73 -9.07 -0.67
N VAL A 273 -1.10 -8.71 -1.78
CA VAL A 273 -1.10 -7.35 -2.31
C VAL A 273 -1.06 -7.36 -3.83
N ILE A 274 -1.82 -6.44 -4.43
CA ILE A 274 -1.77 -6.12 -5.85
C ILE A 274 -1.25 -4.69 -5.95
N VAL A 275 -0.15 -4.50 -6.67
CA VAL A 275 0.53 -3.22 -6.82
C VAL A 275 0.46 -2.78 -8.28
N ASN A 276 -0.21 -1.67 -8.56
CA ASN A 276 -0.05 -0.98 -9.86
C ASN A 276 1.27 -0.18 -9.84
N ASP A 277 2.26 -0.60 -10.62
CA ASP A 277 3.64 -0.09 -10.61
C ASP A 277 4.12 0.34 -12.01
N ILE A 278 3.87 1.60 -12.36
CA ILE A 278 4.22 2.18 -13.68
C ILE A 278 5.73 2.23 -13.93
N LYS A 279 6.57 2.18 -12.89
CA LYS A 279 8.02 2.39 -13.05
C LYS A 279 8.88 1.19 -12.65
N SER A 280 8.25 0.07 -12.30
CA SER A 280 8.93 -1.08 -11.71
C SER A 280 9.74 -0.75 -10.43
N GLU A 281 9.50 0.42 -9.82
CA GLU A 281 10.25 0.89 -8.64
C GLU A 281 9.84 0.06 -7.42
N ASN A 282 8.54 -0.22 -7.27
CA ASN A 282 8.03 -1.01 -6.16
C ASN A 282 8.48 -2.46 -6.29
N TRP A 283 8.45 -3.03 -7.49
CA TRP A 283 9.01 -4.36 -7.76
C TRP A 283 10.49 -4.42 -7.36
N GLY A 284 11.32 -3.51 -7.89
CA GLY A 284 12.76 -3.49 -7.67
C GLY A 284 13.17 -3.41 -6.20
N ILE A 285 12.46 -2.59 -5.41
CA ILE A 285 12.81 -2.33 -4.01
C ILE A 285 12.23 -3.40 -3.07
N THR A 286 11.01 -3.89 -3.34
CA THR A 286 10.21 -4.59 -2.32
C THR A 286 9.99 -6.07 -2.60
N ALA A 287 10.01 -6.50 -3.87
CA ALA A 287 9.69 -7.88 -4.26
C ALA A 287 10.61 -8.91 -3.57
N GLY A 288 11.91 -8.61 -3.47
CA GLY A 288 12.88 -9.48 -2.80
C GLY A 288 12.56 -9.71 -1.33
N TYR A 289 12.17 -8.65 -0.61
CA TYR A 289 11.74 -8.76 0.77
C TYR A 289 10.44 -9.54 0.92
N ARG A 290 9.45 -9.28 0.06
CA ARG A 290 8.16 -10.00 0.10
C ARG A 290 8.37 -11.50 -0.11
N LYS A 291 9.30 -11.89 -0.98
CA LYS A 291 9.70 -13.28 -1.15
C LYS A 291 10.38 -13.85 0.10
N ARG A 292 11.28 -13.10 0.75
CA ARG A 292 11.89 -13.50 2.05
C ARG A 292 10.87 -13.65 3.18
N MET A 293 9.73 -12.94 3.13
CA MET A 293 8.61 -13.14 4.06
C MET A 293 7.84 -14.44 3.82
N GLY A 294 8.18 -15.23 2.79
CA GLY A 294 7.51 -16.48 2.43
C GLY A 294 6.32 -16.30 1.47
N GLN A 295 6.12 -15.10 0.93
CA GLN A 295 5.07 -14.85 -0.06
C GLN A 295 5.48 -15.35 -1.44
N LYS A 296 4.49 -15.67 -2.28
CA LYS A 296 4.70 -15.83 -3.72
C LYS A 296 4.74 -14.44 -4.36
N VAL A 297 5.70 -14.20 -5.24
CA VAL A 297 5.95 -12.86 -5.79
C VAL A 297 5.90 -12.91 -7.31
N ILE A 298 4.87 -12.29 -7.86
CA ILE A 298 4.50 -12.34 -9.27
C ILE A 298 4.71 -10.96 -9.88
N LYS A 299 5.42 -10.94 -11.00
CA LYS A 299 5.55 -9.78 -11.88
C LYS A 299 4.71 -10.04 -13.12
N PHE A 300 3.74 -9.18 -13.41
CA PHE A 300 2.99 -9.19 -14.66
C PHE A 300 3.24 -7.89 -15.42
N GLU A 301 4.01 -7.99 -16.50
CA GLU A 301 4.37 -6.91 -17.41
C GLU A 301 3.98 -7.36 -18.84
N PRO A 302 2.82 -6.93 -19.37
CA PRO A 302 2.28 -7.49 -20.61
C PRO A 302 3.17 -7.25 -21.84
N THR A 303 3.99 -6.20 -21.85
CA THR A 303 4.91 -5.86 -22.96
C THR A 303 6.33 -6.40 -22.76
N CYS A 304 6.53 -7.29 -21.78
CA CYS A 304 7.83 -7.84 -21.46
C CYS A 304 8.30 -8.90 -22.46
N ALA A 305 9.42 -8.66 -23.14
CA ALA A 305 9.95 -9.61 -24.13
C ALA A 305 10.95 -10.63 -23.56
N ASP A 306 11.49 -10.40 -22.36
CA ASP A 306 12.69 -11.05 -21.83
C ASP A 306 12.45 -12.34 -21.01
N GLY A 307 11.20 -12.80 -20.94
CA GLY A 307 10.78 -13.98 -20.20
C GLY A 307 10.77 -13.83 -18.67
N SER A 308 10.95 -12.61 -18.14
CA SER A 308 10.89 -12.35 -16.68
C SER A 308 9.48 -12.22 -16.12
N SER A 309 8.50 -11.84 -16.95
CA SER A 309 7.10 -11.71 -16.58
C SER A 309 6.39 -13.07 -16.46
N ALA A 310 5.46 -13.17 -15.52
CA ALA A 310 4.40 -14.17 -15.57
C ALA A 310 3.40 -13.82 -16.69
N ARG A 311 2.54 -14.77 -17.02
CA ARG A 311 1.50 -14.64 -18.03
C ARG A 311 0.13 -14.77 -17.41
N TRP A 312 -0.84 -14.06 -17.97
CA TRP A 312 -2.23 -14.12 -17.55
C TRP A 312 -3.14 -14.01 -18.78
N ASN A 313 -3.93 -15.06 -19.01
CA ASN A 313 -4.96 -15.10 -20.04
C ASN A 313 -6.33 -14.84 -19.40
N PRO A 314 -7.01 -13.72 -19.69
CA PRO A 314 -8.33 -13.45 -19.14
C PRO A 314 -9.36 -14.52 -19.47
N LEU A 315 -9.20 -15.26 -20.58
CA LEU A 315 -10.14 -16.31 -20.98
C LEU A 315 -10.02 -17.57 -20.12
N ASP A 316 -8.90 -17.77 -19.41
CA ASP A 316 -8.73 -18.87 -18.45
C ASP A 316 -9.57 -18.65 -17.17
N GLU A 317 -10.08 -17.44 -16.94
CA GLU A 317 -10.98 -17.14 -15.82
C GLU A 317 -12.39 -17.69 -16.04
N ILE A 318 -12.79 -17.94 -17.29
CA ILE A 318 -14.10 -18.48 -17.68
C ILE A 318 -14.13 -19.98 -17.41
N ARG A 319 -14.97 -20.44 -16.47
CA ARG A 319 -15.20 -21.87 -16.24
C ARG A 319 -16.38 -22.33 -17.11
N ILE A 320 -16.07 -22.94 -18.25
CA ILE A 320 -17.11 -23.46 -19.17
C ILE A 320 -17.81 -24.68 -18.58
N GLY A 321 -19.06 -24.90 -18.98
CA GLY A 321 -19.95 -25.90 -18.40
C GLY A 321 -20.29 -25.63 -16.94
N THR A 322 -20.33 -24.35 -16.55
CA THR A 322 -20.86 -23.87 -15.27
C THR A 322 -21.89 -22.77 -15.50
N PRO A 323 -22.87 -22.56 -14.60
CA PRO A 323 -23.90 -21.53 -14.78
C PRO A 323 -23.37 -20.10 -14.98
N GLU A 324 -22.12 -19.84 -14.63
CA GLU A 324 -21.51 -18.50 -14.72
C GLU A 324 -20.80 -18.22 -16.04
N GLU A 325 -20.66 -19.21 -16.94
CA GLU A 325 -19.80 -19.11 -18.12
C GLU A 325 -20.18 -17.91 -19.02
N VAL A 326 -21.47 -17.74 -19.29
CA VAL A 326 -22.01 -16.67 -20.13
C VAL A 326 -21.78 -15.31 -19.47
N SER A 327 -22.11 -15.18 -18.18
CA SER A 327 -21.94 -13.93 -17.45
C SER A 327 -20.47 -13.49 -17.41
N THR A 328 -19.55 -14.45 -17.28
CA THR A 328 -18.10 -14.18 -17.20
C THR A 328 -17.56 -13.78 -18.58
N ALA A 329 -17.95 -14.50 -19.64
CA ALA A 329 -17.59 -14.15 -21.01
C ALA A 329 -18.12 -12.77 -21.40
N GLN A 330 -19.38 -12.45 -21.07
CA GLN A 330 -19.98 -11.13 -21.31
C GLN A 330 -19.27 -10.03 -20.53
N ASN A 331 -18.91 -10.26 -19.27
CA ASN A 331 -18.16 -9.26 -18.48
C ASN A 331 -16.80 -8.96 -19.11
N ILE A 332 -16.05 -9.99 -19.49
CA ILE A 332 -14.76 -9.83 -20.18
C ILE A 332 -14.94 -9.06 -21.48
N ALA A 333 -15.90 -9.47 -22.31
CA ALA A 333 -16.16 -8.86 -23.61
C ALA A 333 -16.59 -7.40 -23.49
N ASN A 334 -17.43 -7.05 -22.50
CA ASN A 334 -17.87 -5.68 -22.25
C ASN A 334 -16.71 -4.76 -21.89
N VAL A 335 -15.78 -5.22 -21.05
CA VAL A 335 -14.61 -4.41 -20.66
C VAL A 335 -13.65 -4.23 -21.83
N ILE A 336 -13.44 -5.29 -22.63
CA ILE A 336 -12.59 -5.21 -23.82
C ILE A 336 -13.21 -4.28 -24.86
N ALA A 337 -14.50 -4.45 -25.19
CA ALA A 337 -15.18 -3.61 -26.17
C ALA A 337 -15.20 -2.14 -25.73
N ASN A 338 -15.40 -1.87 -24.43
CA ASN A 338 -15.31 -0.53 -23.86
C ASN A 338 -13.89 -0.20 -23.36
N TYR A 339 -12.89 -0.38 -24.21
CA TYR A 339 -11.49 -0.13 -23.87
C TYR A 339 -11.22 1.32 -23.40
N GLU A 340 -12.00 2.29 -23.89
CA GLU A 340 -11.90 3.70 -23.47
C GLU A 340 -12.51 3.98 -22.09
N GLY A 341 -13.46 3.14 -21.63
CA GLY A 341 -14.15 3.33 -20.35
C GLY A 341 -15.21 4.42 -20.40
N LYS A 342 -15.92 4.54 -21.54
CA LYS A 342 -17.03 5.48 -21.72
C LYS A 342 -18.19 5.09 -20.79
N GLU A 343 -18.83 6.09 -20.17
CA GLU A 343 -19.95 5.85 -19.25
C GLU A 343 -21.23 5.39 -19.97
N ASN A 344 -21.56 6.06 -21.08
CA ASN A 344 -22.65 5.68 -21.97
C ASN A 344 -22.02 5.09 -23.22
N ALA A 345 -21.67 3.81 -23.13
CA ALA A 345 -21.12 3.10 -24.27
C ALA A 345 -22.15 3.11 -25.41
N ASP A 346 -21.71 3.53 -26.60
CA ASP A 346 -22.56 3.57 -27.78
C ASP A 346 -23.12 2.17 -28.07
N HIS A 347 -24.29 2.10 -28.71
CA HIS A 347 -24.92 0.81 -29.06
C HIS A 347 -23.98 -0.11 -29.87
N TRP A 348 -23.04 0.45 -30.63
CA TRP A 348 -21.97 -0.27 -31.32
C TRP A 348 -21.05 -1.05 -30.37
N ILE A 349 -20.67 -0.46 -29.23
CA ILE A 349 -19.81 -1.11 -28.22
C ILE A 349 -20.54 -2.29 -27.58
N ALA A 350 -21.83 -2.12 -27.25
CA ALA A 350 -22.64 -3.19 -26.67
C ALA A 350 -22.81 -4.37 -27.63
N ASN A 351 -23.09 -4.09 -28.92
CA ASN A 351 -23.17 -5.12 -29.95
C ASN A 351 -21.81 -5.80 -30.19
N ALA A 352 -20.70 -5.04 -30.20
CA ALA A 352 -19.36 -5.60 -30.34
C ALA A 352 -18.99 -6.51 -29.17
N ALA A 353 -19.34 -6.12 -27.94
CA ALA A 353 -19.19 -6.97 -26.76
C ALA A 353 -19.98 -8.28 -26.89
N ASN A 354 -21.21 -8.23 -27.42
CA ASN A 354 -22.00 -9.43 -27.66
C ASN A 354 -21.29 -10.39 -28.63
N VAL A 355 -20.84 -9.89 -29.79
CA VAL A 355 -20.08 -10.68 -30.78
C VAL A 355 -18.84 -11.31 -30.15
N ILE A 356 -18.03 -10.51 -29.45
CA ILE A 356 -16.81 -10.99 -28.77
C ILE A 356 -17.15 -12.08 -27.75
N SER A 357 -18.22 -11.92 -26.97
CA SER A 357 -18.62 -12.92 -25.95
C SER A 357 -19.02 -14.26 -26.56
N ILE A 358 -19.77 -14.25 -27.67
CA ILE A 358 -20.21 -15.47 -28.37
C ILE A 358 -19.01 -16.18 -29.01
N VAL A 359 -18.11 -15.43 -29.65
CA VAL A 359 -16.87 -15.98 -30.22
C VAL A 359 -15.98 -16.58 -29.15
N ILE A 360 -15.82 -15.92 -27.99
CA ILE A 360 -15.08 -16.47 -26.85
C ILE A 360 -15.66 -17.83 -26.44
N LEU A 361 -16.97 -17.91 -26.21
CA LEU A 361 -17.63 -19.16 -25.80
C LEU A 361 -17.45 -20.25 -26.86
N HIS A 362 -17.64 -19.93 -28.14
CA HIS A 362 -17.43 -20.88 -29.23
C HIS A 362 -16.00 -21.44 -29.22
N LEU A 363 -14.98 -20.58 -29.17
CA LEU A 363 -13.59 -21.01 -29.19
C LEU A 363 -13.22 -21.85 -27.95
N LYS A 364 -13.82 -21.58 -26.78
CA LYS A 364 -13.60 -22.40 -25.57
C LYS A 364 -14.17 -23.81 -25.72
N TYR A 365 -15.41 -23.94 -26.21
CA TYR A 365 -16.00 -25.25 -26.45
C TYR A 365 -15.30 -25.98 -27.61
N ALA A 366 -15.02 -25.29 -28.71
CA ALA A 366 -14.35 -25.87 -29.88
C ALA A 366 -12.95 -26.40 -29.56
N HIS A 367 -12.20 -25.76 -28.65
CA HIS A 367 -10.93 -26.28 -28.16
C HIS A 367 -11.06 -27.63 -27.42
N CYS A 368 -12.18 -27.83 -26.70
CA CYS A 368 -12.43 -29.07 -25.98
C CYS A 368 -12.91 -30.18 -26.92
N THR A 369 -13.72 -29.82 -27.92
CA THR A 369 -14.35 -30.74 -28.86
C THR A 369 -13.45 -31.17 -30.01
N ASP A 370 -12.79 -30.20 -30.66
CA ASP A 370 -12.03 -30.42 -31.89
C ASP A 370 -10.60 -29.90 -31.74
N LYS A 371 -9.79 -30.70 -31.04
CA LYS A 371 -8.37 -30.40 -30.83
C LYS A 371 -7.54 -30.43 -32.12
N LEU A 372 -8.06 -30.96 -33.22
CA LEU A 372 -7.36 -30.98 -34.51
C LEU A 372 -7.35 -29.59 -35.13
N HIS A 373 -8.51 -28.92 -35.18
CA HIS A 373 -8.64 -27.57 -35.72
C HIS A 373 -8.39 -26.48 -34.68
N TYR A 374 -8.62 -26.77 -33.39
CA TYR A 374 -8.39 -25.86 -32.26
C TYR A 374 -7.37 -26.44 -31.27
N PRO A 375 -6.10 -26.64 -31.66
CA PRO A 375 -5.12 -27.36 -30.83
C PRO A 375 -4.63 -26.57 -29.61
N ASN A 376 -4.73 -25.25 -29.63
CA ASN A 376 -4.22 -24.39 -28.57
C ASN A 376 -5.37 -23.80 -27.73
N PRO A 377 -5.18 -23.62 -26.41
CA PRO A 377 -6.14 -22.91 -25.57
C PRO A 377 -6.44 -21.51 -26.13
N PRO A 378 -7.72 -21.10 -26.15
CA PRO A 378 -8.10 -19.81 -26.70
C PRO A 378 -7.64 -18.65 -25.80
N ASN A 379 -7.23 -17.57 -26.43
CA ASN A 379 -6.79 -16.32 -25.82
C ASN A 379 -7.29 -15.13 -26.64
N LEU A 380 -6.94 -13.92 -26.23
CA LEU A 380 -7.43 -12.71 -26.91
C LEU A 380 -6.89 -12.56 -28.34
N TYR A 381 -5.71 -13.12 -28.64
CA TYR A 381 -5.21 -13.20 -30.01
C TYR A 381 -6.09 -14.11 -30.88
N THR A 382 -6.47 -15.30 -30.39
CA THR A 382 -7.32 -16.21 -31.18
C THR A 382 -8.71 -15.63 -31.45
N VAL A 383 -9.27 -14.88 -30.49
CA VAL A 383 -10.54 -14.15 -30.69
C VAL A 383 -10.38 -13.08 -31.77
N ALA A 384 -9.33 -12.26 -31.69
CA ALA A 384 -9.03 -11.23 -32.68
C ALA A 384 -8.78 -11.83 -34.07
N SER A 385 -8.05 -12.94 -34.14
CA SER A 385 -7.76 -13.66 -35.37
C SER A 385 -9.02 -14.28 -35.97
N PHE A 386 -9.94 -14.80 -35.17
CA PHE A 386 -11.22 -15.33 -35.66
C PHE A 386 -12.05 -14.23 -36.34
N LEU A 387 -12.17 -13.06 -35.70
CA LEU A 387 -12.90 -11.92 -36.26
C LEU A 387 -12.25 -11.37 -37.53
N LYS A 388 -10.91 -11.40 -37.62
CA LYS A 388 -10.17 -10.91 -38.80
C LYS A 388 -10.10 -11.90 -39.96
N ALA A 389 -9.82 -13.18 -39.70
CA ALA A 389 -9.70 -14.18 -40.76
C ALA A 389 -11.01 -14.34 -41.53
N ALA A 390 -12.11 -14.09 -40.84
CA ALA A 390 -13.44 -14.13 -41.39
C ALA A 390 -13.85 -12.76 -42.00
N ALA A 391 -13.10 -11.68 -41.80
CA ALA A 391 -13.30 -10.40 -42.48
C ALA A 391 -12.10 -10.14 -43.42
N ALA A 392 -12.13 -10.74 -44.61
CA ALA A 392 -11.09 -10.53 -45.61
C ALA A 392 -11.18 -9.13 -46.23
N PRO A 393 -10.06 -8.48 -46.57
CA PRO A 393 -10.09 -7.20 -47.27
C PRO A 393 -10.62 -7.43 -48.69
N THR A 394 -11.45 -6.50 -49.16
CA THR A 394 -12.08 -6.61 -50.48
C THR A 394 -11.04 -6.29 -51.55
N VAL A 395 -10.89 -7.17 -52.55
CA VAL A 395 -10.03 -6.92 -53.71
C VAL A 395 -10.87 -6.22 -54.77
N LEU A 396 -10.49 -4.99 -55.11
CA LEU A 396 -11.14 -4.23 -56.18
C LEU A 396 -10.90 -4.90 -57.54
N GLU A 397 -11.74 -4.61 -58.53
CA GLU A 397 -11.66 -5.21 -59.87
C GLU A 397 -10.31 -4.95 -60.58
N ASP A 398 -9.57 -3.92 -60.17
CA ASP A 398 -8.24 -3.58 -60.68
C ASP A 398 -7.09 -4.33 -59.96
N GLY A 399 -7.41 -5.20 -59.00
CA GLY A 399 -6.46 -5.98 -58.22
C GLY A 399 -5.85 -5.22 -57.04
N THR A 400 -6.26 -3.99 -56.78
CA THR A 400 -5.86 -3.26 -55.57
C THR A 400 -6.68 -3.76 -54.37
N ILE A 401 -6.03 -3.83 -53.21
CA ILE A 401 -6.68 -4.23 -51.96
C ILE A 401 -7.23 -2.95 -51.35
N ASP A 402 -8.55 -2.85 -51.20
CA ASP A 402 -9.14 -1.75 -50.45
C ASP A 402 -9.12 -2.11 -48.95
N ASP A 403 -8.08 -1.64 -48.27
CA ASP A 403 -7.94 -1.80 -46.82
C ASP A 403 -9.05 -1.08 -46.02
N ALA A 404 -9.85 -0.22 -46.67
CA ALA A 404 -10.97 0.48 -46.06
C ALA A 404 -12.31 -0.29 -46.15
N GLU A 405 -12.45 -1.23 -47.09
CA GLU A 405 -13.68 -1.99 -47.32
C GLU A 405 -13.46 -3.47 -46.94
N TYR A 406 -14.01 -3.88 -45.79
CA TYR A 406 -13.96 -5.26 -45.30
C TYR A 406 -15.15 -6.06 -45.85
N SER A 407 -14.91 -7.24 -46.43
CA SER A 407 -15.97 -8.18 -46.82
C SER A 407 -16.59 -8.79 -45.56
N VAL A 408 -17.72 -8.25 -45.13
CA VAL A 408 -18.54 -8.79 -44.01
C VAL A 408 -19.13 -10.15 -44.37
N GLN A 409 -19.28 -10.43 -45.67
CA GLN A 409 -19.91 -11.62 -46.19
C GLN A 409 -19.16 -12.90 -45.83
N ASP A 410 -17.83 -12.85 -45.79
CA ASP A 410 -16.99 -13.99 -45.39
C ASP A 410 -17.22 -14.35 -43.91
N PHE A 411 -17.47 -13.34 -43.07
CA PHE A 411 -17.71 -13.53 -41.64
C PHE A 411 -19.09 -14.10 -41.38
N VAL A 412 -20.09 -13.57 -42.08
CA VAL A 412 -21.45 -14.11 -42.05
C VAL A 412 -21.45 -15.56 -42.53
N THR A 413 -20.74 -15.88 -43.61
CA THR A 413 -20.63 -17.23 -44.16
C THR A 413 -19.96 -18.18 -43.15
N ALA A 414 -18.87 -17.75 -42.52
CA ALA A 414 -18.20 -18.53 -41.48
C ALA A 414 -19.13 -18.81 -40.27
N ILE A 415 -19.85 -17.79 -39.78
CA ILE A 415 -20.81 -17.96 -38.68
C ILE A 415 -21.98 -18.87 -39.07
N GLN A 416 -22.51 -18.71 -40.28
CA GLN A 416 -23.59 -19.57 -40.80
C GLN A 416 -23.16 -21.04 -40.87
N ALA A 417 -21.92 -21.31 -41.29
CA ALA A 417 -21.34 -22.66 -41.27
C ALA A 417 -21.21 -23.25 -39.85
N LEU A 418 -21.09 -22.39 -38.84
CA LEU A 418 -20.92 -22.79 -37.43
C LEU A 418 -22.24 -22.87 -36.64
N GLN A 419 -23.41 -22.53 -37.24
CA GLN A 419 -24.69 -22.57 -36.53
C GLN A 419 -25.04 -23.99 -36.02
N ASN A 420 -24.62 -25.03 -36.74
CA ASN A 420 -24.83 -26.43 -36.37
C ASN A 420 -23.56 -27.11 -35.83
N TYR A 421 -22.58 -26.34 -35.39
CA TYR A 421 -21.37 -26.89 -34.78
C TYR A 421 -21.73 -27.63 -33.49
N GLU A 422 -21.36 -28.91 -33.39
CA GLU A 422 -21.58 -29.72 -32.20
C GLU A 422 -20.61 -29.29 -31.09
N HIS A 423 -20.99 -28.31 -30.27
CA HIS A 423 -20.15 -27.84 -29.16
C HIS A 423 -19.96 -28.89 -28.09
N VAL A 424 -20.95 -29.75 -27.86
CA VAL A 424 -20.89 -30.88 -26.94
C VAL A 424 -21.43 -32.11 -27.68
N PRO A 425 -20.56 -32.87 -28.38
CA PRO A 425 -20.97 -34.07 -29.10
C PRO A 425 -21.58 -35.13 -28.17
N ARG A 426 -22.14 -36.18 -28.78
CA ARG A 426 -22.83 -37.25 -28.05
C ARG A 426 -21.98 -37.91 -26.97
N GLU A 427 -20.68 -38.08 -27.23
CA GLU A 427 -19.71 -38.64 -26.29
C GLU A 427 -19.32 -37.68 -25.15
N GLY A 428 -19.75 -36.43 -25.17
CA GLY A 428 -19.35 -35.39 -24.23
C GLY A 428 -17.97 -34.80 -24.53
N ILE A 429 -17.53 -33.88 -23.68
CA ILE A 429 -16.24 -33.22 -23.77
C ILE A 429 -15.48 -33.30 -22.46
N ASP A 430 -14.15 -33.34 -22.56
CA ASP A 430 -13.27 -33.31 -21.40
C ASP A 430 -12.73 -31.89 -21.20
N ILE A 431 -13.17 -31.26 -20.11
CA ILE A 431 -12.78 -29.90 -19.74
C ILE A 431 -11.64 -29.97 -18.72
N GLU A 432 -10.48 -29.43 -19.08
CA GLU A 432 -9.35 -29.30 -18.15
C GLU A 432 -9.45 -27.99 -17.37
N GLU A 433 -9.45 -28.06 -16.04
CA GLU A 433 -9.52 -26.88 -15.17
C GLU A 433 -8.56 -26.98 -13.98
N TRP A 434 -8.17 -25.82 -13.44
CA TRP A 434 -7.27 -25.77 -12.29
C TRP A 434 -8.05 -25.91 -10.98
N ASP A 435 -7.80 -27.00 -10.23
CA ASP A 435 -8.37 -27.18 -8.90
C ASP A 435 -7.47 -26.54 -7.84
N MET A 436 -8.03 -25.56 -7.12
CA MET A 436 -7.31 -24.79 -6.10
C MET A 436 -6.96 -25.62 -4.85
N LYS A 437 -7.73 -26.65 -4.51
CA LYS A 437 -7.47 -27.48 -3.32
C LYS A 437 -6.34 -28.46 -3.60
N GLN A 438 -6.33 -29.05 -4.79
CA GLN A 438 -5.33 -30.01 -5.23
C GLN A 438 -4.07 -29.34 -5.80
N GLN A 439 -4.15 -28.06 -6.19
CA GLN A 439 -3.07 -27.33 -6.85
C GLN A 439 -2.59 -28.07 -8.11
N ALA A 440 -3.54 -28.59 -8.89
CA ALA A 440 -3.29 -29.36 -10.11
C ALA A 440 -4.42 -29.15 -11.12
N TYR A 441 -4.12 -29.40 -12.40
CA TYR A 441 -5.16 -29.49 -13.42
C TYR A 441 -5.92 -30.81 -13.26
N VAL A 442 -7.25 -30.71 -13.17
CA VAL A 442 -8.19 -31.82 -13.13
C VAL A 442 -9.03 -31.81 -14.40
N THR A 443 -9.40 -33.00 -14.86
CA THR A 443 -10.28 -33.15 -16.03
C THR A 443 -11.68 -33.46 -15.55
N ARG A 444 -12.66 -32.67 -16.00
CA ARG A 444 -14.08 -32.88 -15.77
C ARG A 444 -14.74 -33.26 -17.08
N HIS A 445 -15.40 -34.41 -17.09
CA HIS A 445 -16.23 -34.82 -18.21
C HIS A 445 -17.57 -34.07 -18.18
N PHE A 446 -18.00 -33.55 -19.32
CA PHE A 446 -19.22 -32.75 -19.47
C PHE A 446 -20.05 -33.28 -20.64
N THR A 447 -21.30 -33.62 -20.36
CA THR A 447 -22.19 -34.31 -21.31
C THR A 447 -23.24 -33.37 -21.90
N PRO A 448 -23.89 -33.74 -23.01
CA PRO A 448 -25.05 -33.00 -23.53
C PRO A 448 -26.17 -32.87 -22.48
N ASP A 449 -26.40 -33.89 -21.67
CA ASP A 449 -27.39 -33.82 -20.58
C ASP A 449 -27.03 -32.72 -19.59
N ASP A 450 -25.76 -32.58 -19.19
CA ASP A 450 -25.32 -31.49 -18.31
C ASP A 450 -25.57 -30.11 -18.92
N LEU A 451 -25.35 -29.97 -20.24
CA LEU A 451 -25.64 -28.75 -20.99
C LEU A 451 -27.15 -28.43 -20.96
N HIS A 452 -28.01 -29.42 -21.19
CA HIS A 452 -29.47 -29.26 -21.13
C HIS A 452 -29.96 -28.93 -19.70
N HIS A 453 -29.33 -29.47 -18.66
CA HIS A 453 -29.65 -29.10 -17.28
C HIS A 453 -29.27 -27.65 -16.96
N MET A 454 -28.18 -27.13 -17.55
CA MET A 454 -27.80 -25.72 -17.42
C MET A 454 -28.73 -24.78 -18.19
N TYR A 455 -29.27 -25.23 -19.31
CA TYR A 455 -30.16 -24.49 -20.21
C TYR A 455 -31.44 -25.28 -20.45
N PRO A 456 -32.40 -25.26 -19.51
CA PRO A 456 -33.62 -26.06 -19.63
C PRO A 456 -34.41 -25.72 -20.90
N ASP A 457 -35.20 -26.69 -21.37
CA ASP A 457 -35.84 -26.71 -22.69
C ASP A 457 -36.66 -25.45 -23.06
N ASP A 458 -37.10 -24.63 -22.10
CA ASP A 458 -37.74 -23.33 -22.37
C ASP A 458 -36.80 -22.34 -23.10
N PHE A 459 -35.48 -22.56 -23.05
CA PHE A 459 -34.47 -21.81 -23.81
C PHE A 459 -34.13 -22.42 -25.18
N ILE A 460 -34.46 -23.70 -25.38
CA ILE A 460 -34.08 -24.51 -26.52
C ILE A 460 -35.38 -24.80 -27.29
N GLY A 461 -35.63 -24.09 -28.40
CA GLY A 461 -36.72 -24.48 -29.31
C GLY A 461 -36.63 -25.98 -29.62
N PRO A 462 -37.76 -26.68 -29.86
CA PRO A 462 -37.83 -28.14 -29.79
C PRO A 462 -36.72 -28.83 -30.60
N SER A 463 -35.77 -29.47 -29.92
CA SER A 463 -34.90 -30.57 -30.37
C SER A 463 -34.11 -30.45 -31.70
N GLU A 464 -34.02 -29.30 -32.38
CA GLU A 464 -33.38 -29.27 -33.71
C GLU A 464 -31.84 -29.44 -33.67
N ALA A 465 -31.17 -29.11 -32.55
CA ALA A 465 -29.72 -29.23 -32.41
C ALA A 465 -29.27 -29.60 -30.97
N PRO A 466 -29.40 -30.88 -30.54
CA PRO A 466 -29.16 -31.30 -29.16
C PRO A 466 -27.69 -31.20 -28.69
N TYR A 467 -26.74 -31.18 -29.64
CA TYR A 467 -25.31 -31.13 -29.33
C TYR A 467 -24.71 -29.71 -29.41
N THR A 468 -25.55 -28.72 -29.68
CA THR A 468 -25.12 -27.34 -29.92
C THR A 468 -25.43 -26.48 -28.71
N HIS A 469 -24.47 -25.64 -28.31
CA HIS A 469 -24.67 -24.73 -27.19
C HIS A 469 -25.73 -23.68 -27.54
N PRO A 470 -26.84 -23.56 -26.77
CA PRO A 470 -28.01 -22.77 -27.19
C PRO A 470 -27.72 -21.27 -27.28
N ILE A 471 -26.96 -20.71 -26.34
CA ILE A 471 -26.56 -19.29 -26.37
C ILE A 471 -25.65 -18.98 -27.57
N ILE A 472 -24.73 -19.89 -27.92
CA ILE A 472 -23.81 -19.69 -29.05
C ILE A 472 -24.58 -19.77 -30.37
N ASN A 473 -25.42 -20.79 -30.55
CA ASN A 473 -26.27 -20.96 -31.73
C ASN A 473 -27.18 -19.74 -31.94
N ARG A 474 -27.91 -19.33 -30.91
CA ARG A 474 -28.79 -18.16 -30.98
C ARG A 474 -28.00 -16.89 -31.28
N GLY A 475 -26.86 -16.70 -30.63
CA GLY A 475 -25.96 -15.58 -30.90
C GLY A 475 -25.50 -15.54 -32.35
N PHE A 476 -25.08 -16.67 -32.91
CA PHE A 476 -24.70 -16.80 -34.32
C PHE A 476 -25.85 -16.52 -35.29
N ILE A 477 -27.06 -17.00 -34.99
CA ILE A 477 -28.26 -16.68 -35.79
C ILE A 477 -28.57 -15.18 -35.73
N GLU A 478 -28.53 -14.57 -34.55
CA GLU A 478 -28.79 -13.14 -34.36
C GLU A 478 -27.75 -12.27 -35.06
N ILE A 479 -26.47 -12.65 -35.01
CA ILE A 479 -25.38 -11.95 -35.71
C ILE A 479 -25.55 -12.07 -37.22
N ALA A 480 -25.82 -13.27 -37.75
CA ALA A 480 -25.97 -13.52 -39.19
C ALA A 480 -27.23 -12.86 -39.79
N LYS A 481 -28.22 -12.49 -38.97
CA LYS A 481 -29.44 -11.78 -39.42
C LYS A 481 -29.26 -10.27 -39.48
N LYS A 482 -28.18 -9.71 -38.93
CA LYS A 482 -27.95 -8.26 -38.97
C LYS A 482 -27.63 -7.79 -40.40
N PRO A 483 -28.09 -6.60 -40.81
CA PRO A 483 -27.72 -6.03 -42.11
C PRO A 483 -26.20 -5.83 -42.23
N ASP A 484 -25.64 -6.05 -43.42
CA ASP A 484 -24.19 -6.03 -43.67
C ASP A 484 -23.50 -4.73 -43.20
N ASN A 485 -24.12 -3.57 -43.43
CA ASN A 485 -23.58 -2.27 -43.00
C ASN A 485 -23.54 -2.12 -41.47
N GLU A 486 -24.57 -2.61 -40.78
CA GLU A 486 -24.61 -2.61 -39.31
C GLU A 486 -23.57 -3.59 -38.76
N LEU A 487 -23.51 -4.79 -39.33
CA LEU A 487 -22.57 -5.82 -38.91
C LEU A 487 -21.11 -5.40 -39.16
N GLY A 488 -20.81 -4.78 -40.30
CA GLY A 488 -19.47 -4.22 -40.59
C GLY A 488 -19.04 -3.18 -39.55
N SER A 489 -19.96 -2.31 -39.12
CA SER A 489 -19.70 -1.32 -38.07
C SER A 489 -19.42 -1.98 -36.70
N ILE A 490 -20.16 -3.03 -36.36
CA ILE A 490 -19.97 -3.83 -35.14
C ILE A 490 -18.61 -4.53 -35.16
N ILE A 491 -18.26 -5.20 -36.27
CA ILE A 491 -17.00 -5.94 -36.41
C ILE A 491 -15.79 -4.99 -36.43
N SER A 492 -15.91 -3.84 -37.09
CA SER A 492 -14.88 -2.79 -37.04
C SER A 492 -14.64 -2.29 -35.61
N THR A 493 -15.71 -2.11 -34.83
CA THR A 493 -15.62 -1.74 -33.41
C THR A 493 -14.93 -2.84 -32.59
N ALA A 494 -15.30 -4.10 -32.79
CA ALA A 494 -14.69 -5.25 -32.11
C ALA A 494 -13.19 -5.42 -32.46
N ASN A 495 -12.85 -5.30 -33.74
CA ASN A 495 -11.47 -5.35 -34.22
C ASN A 495 -10.61 -4.22 -33.64
N THR A 496 -11.18 -3.01 -33.53
CA THR A 496 -10.50 -1.87 -32.91
C THR A 496 -10.20 -2.13 -31.43
N ALA A 497 -11.13 -2.74 -30.70
CA ALA A 497 -10.96 -3.10 -29.29
C ALA A 497 -9.90 -4.20 -29.08
N LEU A 498 -9.77 -5.13 -30.02
CA LEU A 498 -8.88 -6.29 -29.92
C LEU A 498 -7.52 -6.12 -30.62
N LYS A 499 -7.31 -5.04 -31.37
CA LYS A 499 -6.11 -4.83 -32.20
C LYS A 499 -4.79 -4.99 -31.44
N GLU A 500 -4.75 -4.58 -30.17
CA GLU A 500 -3.54 -4.61 -29.35
C GLU A 500 -3.05 -6.03 -29.10
N TYR A 501 -3.98 -7.00 -29.02
CA TYR A 501 -3.69 -8.41 -28.76
C TYR A 501 -3.17 -9.16 -29.99
N LEU A 502 -3.00 -8.49 -31.14
CA LEU A 502 -2.29 -9.04 -32.29
C LEU A 502 -0.76 -8.87 -32.19
N ASP A 503 -0.30 -8.06 -31.24
CA ASP A 503 1.11 -7.90 -30.93
C ASP A 503 1.72 -9.21 -30.42
N PRO A 504 2.85 -9.70 -31.00
CA PRO A 504 3.43 -10.98 -30.61
C PRO A 504 3.91 -11.04 -29.15
N VAL A 505 4.38 -9.92 -28.60
CA VAL A 505 4.87 -9.86 -27.21
C VAL A 505 3.69 -9.91 -26.25
N LEU A 506 2.65 -9.11 -26.50
CA LEU A 506 1.43 -9.14 -25.69
C LEU A 506 0.74 -10.50 -25.78
N THR A 507 0.63 -11.07 -26.98
CA THR A 507 0.08 -12.41 -27.21
C THR A 507 0.83 -13.44 -26.39
N MET A 508 2.17 -13.42 -26.40
CA MET A 508 2.98 -14.35 -25.63
C MET A 508 2.70 -14.23 -24.13
N ASN A 509 2.53 -13.00 -23.63
CA ASN A 509 2.28 -12.74 -22.21
C ASN A 509 0.82 -12.93 -21.76
N THR A 510 -0.10 -13.10 -22.72
CA THR A 510 -1.54 -13.32 -22.46
C THR A 510 -2.06 -14.64 -23.03
N ARG A 511 -1.15 -15.52 -23.50
CA ARG A 511 -1.48 -16.81 -24.13
C ARG A 511 -2.07 -17.83 -23.15
N CYS A 512 -1.56 -17.87 -21.92
CA CYS A 512 -1.98 -18.78 -20.86
C CYS A 512 -1.80 -18.10 -19.50
N SER A 513 -2.39 -18.68 -18.46
CA SER A 513 -2.30 -18.17 -17.09
C SER A 513 -1.30 -18.96 -16.23
N ASP A 514 -0.23 -18.28 -15.81
CA ASP A 514 0.70 -18.75 -14.77
C ASP A 514 0.11 -18.59 -13.34
N PHE A 515 -0.92 -17.75 -13.22
CA PHE A 515 -1.74 -17.47 -12.03
C PHE A 515 -3.13 -16.98 -12.48
N CYS A 516 -4.13 -17.07 -11.61
CA CYS A 516 -5.48 -16.53 -11.81
C CYS A 516 -5.96 -15.68 -10.62
N ILE A 517 -7.09 -15.02 -10.80
CA ILE A 517 -7.67 -14.08 -9.80
C ILE A 517 -7.91 -14.74 -8.44
N ASP A 518 -8.37 -16.01 -8.41
CA ASP A 518 -8.57 -16.77 -7.16
C ASP A 518 -7.29 -16.95 -6.37
N ASP A 519 -6.15 -17.13 -7.03
CA ASP A 519 -4.87 -17.38 -6.37
C ASP A 519 -4.49 -16.22 -5.43
N LEU A 520 -4.87 -14.99 -5.75
CA LEU A 520 -4.46 -13.80 -4.99
C LEU A 520 -4.98 -13.83 -3.55
N MET A 521 -6.16 -14.40 -3.32
CA MET A 521 -6.81 -14.44 -2.00
C MET A 521 -6.98 -15.85 -1.43
N LYS A 522 -6.90 -16.89 -2.27
CA LYS A 522 -7.16 -18.29 -1.89
C LYS A 522 -5.94 -19.22 -2.01
N HIS A 523 -4.78 -18.74 -2.47
CA HIS A 523 -3.56 -19.55 -2.48
C HIS A 523 -3.06 -19.82 -1.03
N PRO A 524 -2.47 -21.00 -0.71
CA PRO A 524 -2.05 -21.34 0.66
C PRO A 524 -1.00 -20.41 1.30
N ARG A 525 -0.29 -19.64 0.48
CA ARG A 525 0.65 -18.59 0.91
C ARG A 525 0.19 -17.25 0.33
N PRO A 526 0.39 -16.13 1.04
CA PRO A 526 0.04 -14.81 0.51
C PRO A 526 0.76 -14.53 -0.81
N VAL A 527 0.09 -13.82 -1.71
CA VAL A 527 0.57 -13.53 -3.06
C VAL A 527 0.76 -12.02 -3.23
N SER A 528 1.95 -11.62 -3.70
CA SER A 528 2.26 -10.26 -4.13
C SER A 528 2.30 -10.19 -5.63
N LEU A 529 1.31 -9.54 -6.24
CA LEU A 529 1.26 -9.29 -7.66
C LEU A 529 1.65 -7.85 -7.97
N TYR A 530 2.63 -7.66 -8.84
CA TYR A 530 3.05 -6.36 -9.36
C TYR A 530 2.61 -6.27 -10.82
N LEU A 531 1.68 -5.35 -11.09
CA LEU A 531 1.23 -4.99 -12.43
C LEU A 531 2.15 -3.88 -12.93
N ILE A 532 3.07 -4.23 -13.84
CA ILE A 532 4.11 -3.32 -14.31
C ILE A 532 3.76 -2.83 -15.71
N THR A 533 3.86 -1.51 -15.89
CA THR A 533 3.54 -0.87 -17.16
C THR A 533 4.57 0.18 -17.50
N PRO A 534 5.48 -0.05 -18.46
CA PRO A 534 6.40 0.98 -18.91
C PRO A 534 5.65 2.28 -19.27
N PRO A 535 6.18 3.47 -18.96
CA PRO A 535 5.48 4.73 -19.25
C PRO A 535 5.08 4.91 -20.71
N SER A 536 5.82 4.33 -21.66
CA SER A 536 5.51 4.32 -23.09
C SER A 536 4.24 3.55 -23.45
N ASP A 537 3.92 2.51 -22.67
CA ASP A 537 2.81 1.58 -22.94
C ASP A 537 1.60 1.83 -22.02
N LEU A 538 1.65 2.84 -21.16
CA LEU A 538 0.67 3.06 -20.09
C LEU A 538 -0.78 3.15 -20.59
N LEU A 539 -1.01 3.96 -21.63
CA LEU A 539 -2.35 4.11 -22.22
C LEU A 539 -2.79 2.85 -22.96
N ARG A 540 -1.85 2.21 -23.67
CA ARG A 540 -2.06 0.99 -24.45
C ARG A 540 -2.47 -0.19 -23.56
N MET A 541 -1.86 -0.31 -22.38
CA MET A 541 -2.08 -1.42 -21.43
C MET A 541 -3.17 -1.14 -20.39
N SER A 542 -3.71 0.08 -20.35
CA SER A 542 -4.81 0.45 -19.44
C SER A 542 -6.01 -0.53 -19.52
N PRO A 543 -6.46 -0.99 -20.72
CA PRO A 543 -7.59 -1.90 -20.83
C PRO A 543 -7.39 -3.26 -20.17
N ILE A 544 -6.20 -3.88 -20.30
CA ILE A 544 -5.95 -5.22 -19.69
C ILE A 544 -5.89 -5.13 -18.16
N PHE A 545 -5.34 -4.05 -17.60
CA PHE A 545 -5.34 -3.86 -16.15
C PHE A 545 -6.72 -3.46 -15.61
N ARG A 546 -7.50 -2.67 -16.36
CA ARG A 546 -8.91 -2.43 -16.04
C ARG A 546 -9.67 -3.75 -15.96
N LEU A 547 -9.55 -4.59 -16.99
CA LEU A 547 -10.13 -5.93 -17.02
C LEU A 547 -9.71 -6.75 -15.80
N PHE A 548 -8.42 -6.72 -15.45
CA PHE A 548 -7.91 -7.40 -14.28
C PHE A 548 -8.58 -6.95 -12.98
N PHE A 549 -8.67 -5.64 -12.71
CA PHE A 549 -9.32 -5.12 -11.50
C PHE A 549 -10.83 -5.36 -11.47
N GLU A 550 -11.50 -5.29 -12.63
CA GLU A 550 -12.93 -5.61 -12.73
C GLU A 550 -13.19 -7.08 -12.45
N LEU A 551 -12.37 -8.00 -12.98
CA LEU A 551 -12.46 -9.42 -12.67
C LEU A 551 -12.11 -9.72 -11.21
N MET A 552 -11.10 -9.05 -10.65
CA MET A 552 -10.74 -9.17 -9.24
C MET A 552 -11.91 -8.86 -8.31
N VAL A 553 -12.57 -7.73 -8.53
CA VAL A 553 -13.74 -7.35 -7.74
C VAL A 553 -14.92 -8.26 -8.03
N GLY A 554 -15.29 -8.42 -9.31
CA GLY A 554 -16.46 -9.18 -9.71
C GLY A 554 -16.42 -10.64 -9.26
N ARG A 555 -15.26 -11.29 -9.29
CA ARG A 555 -15.08 -12.68 -8.84
C ARG A 555 -15.17 -12.82 -7.33
N HIS A 556 -14.47 -11.96 -6.58
CA HIS A 556 -14.38 -12.10 -5.12
C HIS A 556 -15.54 -11.49 -4.34
N THR A 557 -16.44 -10.75 -5.01
CA THR A 557 -17.68 -10.27 -4.39
C THR A 557 -18.90 -11.16 -4.65
N LYS A 558 -18.77 -12.23 -5.45
CA LYS A 558 -19.87 -13.17 -5.74
C LYS A 558 -20.15 -14.13 -4.58
N GLU A 559 -19.11 -14.59 -3.89
CA GLU A 559 -19.24 -15.58 -2.82
C GLU A 559 -19.75 -14.91 -1.53
N ILE A 560 -21.07 -14.93 -1.32
CA ILE A 560 -21.69 -14.45 -0.08
C ILE A 560 -21.43 -15.49 1.02
N ALA A 561 -20.95 -15.02 2.18
CA ALA A 561 -20.71 -15.91 3.32
C ALA A 561 -22.01 -16.63 3.74
N GLU A 562 -21.93 -17.96 3.87
CA GLU A 562 -23.02 -18.75 4.45
C GLU A 562 -23.28 -18.29 5.89
N TYR A 563 -24.53 -18.23 6.32
CA TYR A 563 -24.85 -17.95 7.71
C TYR A 563 -25.18 -19.25 8.44
N LYS A 564 -24.43 -19.58 9.50
CA LYS A 564 -24.71 -20.72 10.38
C LYS A 564 -25.03 -20.18 11.77
N ASN A 565 -26.21 -20.54 12.29
CA ASN A 565 -26.72 -20.06 13.58
C ASN A 565 -26.75 -18.53 13.72
N GLY A 566 -27.15 -17.81 12.66
CA GLY A 566 -27.21 -16.34 12.65
C GLY A 566 -25.83 -15.64 12.64
N ARG A 567 -24.74 -16.40 12.48
CA ARG A 567 -23.37 -15.87 12.34
C ARG A 567 -22.86 -16.15 10.94
N ALA A 568 -22.25 -15.16 10.31
CA ALA A 568 -21.52 -15.38 9.07
C ALA A 568 -20.44 -16.44 9.32
N ALA A 569 -20.39 -17.45 8.45
CA ALA A 569 -19.37 -18.48 8.44
C ALA A 569 -17.99 -17.88 8.13
N LYS A 570 -16.97 -18.74 8.07
CA LYS A 570 -15.60 -18.30 7.72
C LYS A 570 -15.63 -17.52 6.40
N PRO A 571 -14.85 -16.43 6.30
CA PRO A 571 -14.73 -15.69 5.04
C PRO A 571 -14.24 -16.61 3.93
N ALA A 572 -14.67 -16.34 2.69
CA ALA A 572 -14.36 -17.17 1.53
C ALA A 572 -12.90 -17.04 1.03
N TYR A 573 -12.08 -16.19 1.67
CA TYR A 573 -10.67 -15.97 1.37
C TYR A 573 -9.75 -16.52 2.47
N LEU A 574 -8.53 -16.90 2.11
CA LEU A 574 -7.46 -17.25 3.05
C LEU A 574 -6.65 -16.03 3.49
N HIS A 575 -6.43 -15.09 2.57
CA HIS A 575 -5.60 -13.91 2.77
C HIS A 575 -6.36 -12.64 2.39
N LYS A 576 -6.24 -11.59 3.21
CA LYS A 576 -6.71 -10.25 2.81
C LYS A 576 -5.86 -9.73 1.65
N CYS A 577 -6.47 -8.95 0.76
CA CYS A 577 -5.76 -8.38 -0.37
C CYS A 577 -5.73 -6.85 -0.31
N LEU A 578 -4.53 -6.26 -0.28
CA LEU A 578 -4.34 -4.82 -0.45
C LEU A 578 -4.28 -4.48 -1.93
N LEU A 579 -5.19 -3.63 -2.40
CA LEU A 579 -5.19 -3.07 -3.76
C LEU A 579 -4.45 -1.73 -3.73
N LEU A 580 -3.12 -1.77 -3.90
CA LEU A 580 -2.25 -0.60 -3.88
C LEU A 580 -2.15 -0.01 -5.28
N MET A 581 -2.78 1.14 -5.48
CA MET A 581 -2.87 1.82 -6.76
C MET A 581 -2.05 3.12 -6.72
N ASP A 582 -0.74 3.06 -6.97
CA ASP A 582 0.20 4.21 -6.88
C ASP A 582 -0.21 5.39 -7.78
N GLU A 583 -0.81 5.08 -8.93
CA GLU A 583 -1.31 6.07 -9.88
C GLU A 583 -2.71 5.67 -10.35
N PHE A 584 -3.70 5.80 -9.46
CA PHE A 584 -5.07 5.35 -9.72
C PHE A 584 -5.66 5.90 -11.03
N ASN A 585 -5.38 7.17 -11.36
CA ASN A 585 -5.91 7.85 -12.54
C ASN A 585 -5.35 7.29 -13.87
N SER A 586 -4.22 6.56 -13.85
CA SER A 586 -3.62 6.01 -15.09
C SER A 586 -4.45 4.87 -15.69
N LEU A 587 -5.30 4.24 -14.90
CA LEU A 587 -6.17 3.14 -15.32
C LEU A 587 -7.45 3.62 -16.04
N GLY A 588 -7.59 4.94 -16.21
CA GLY A 588 -8.78 5.56 -16.78
C GLY A 588 -9.99 5.43 -15.85
N ASN A 589 -11.19 5.43 -16.44
CA ASN A 589 -12.43 5.33 -15.67
C ASN A 589 -12.70 3.88 -15.25
N LEU A 590 -12.71 3.63 -13.95
CA LEU A 590 -13.04 2.36 -13.32
C LEU A 590 -14.39 2.44 -12.59
N LYS A 591 -15.44 3.00 -13.20
CA LYS A 591 -16.74 3.26 -12.54
C LYS A 591 -17.33 2.07 -11.81
N ARG A 592 -17.27 0.87 -12.41
CA ARG A 592 -17.75 -0.38 -11.78
C ARG A 592 -16.95 -0.72 -10.53
N PHE A 593 -15.62 -0.58 -10.59
CA PHE A 593 -14.74 -0.74 -9.43
C PHE A 593 -15.09 0.27 -8.33
N VAL A 594 -15.26 1.55 -8.68
CA VAL A 594 -15.62 2.61 -7.71
C VAL A 594 -16.96 2.36 -7.06
N SER A 595 -17.96 1.92 -7.83
CA SER A 595 -19.30 1.58 -7.32
C SER A 595 -19.24 0.37 -6.38
N ALA A 596 -18.42 -0.63 -6.72
CA ALA A 596 -18.22 -1.81 -5.87
C ALA A 596 -17.33 -1.53 -4.65
N PHE A 597 -16.50 -0.49 -4.71
CA PHE A 597 -15.53 -0.12 -3.68
C PHE A 597 -16.19 -0.03 -2.30
N ALA A 598 -17.40 0.53 -2.21
CA ALA A 598 -18.15 0.72 -0.97
C ALA A 598 -18.33 -0.56 -0.12
N PHE A 599 -18.47 -1.74 -0.76
CA PHE A 599 -18.70 -3.01 -0.07
C PHE A 599 -17.52 -3.99 -0.15
N THR A 600 -16.52 -3.74 -0.99
CA THR A 600 -15.34 -4.64 -1.15
C THR A 600 -14.57 -4.90 0.15
N ALA A 601 -14.60 -3.96 1.10
CA ALA A 601 -14.04 -4.12 2.44
C ALA A 601 -14.59 -5.35 3.19
N GLY A 602 -15.86 -5.71 2.98
CA GLY A 602 -16.50 -6.89 3.56
C GLY A 602 -15.95 -8.21 3.03
N PHE A 603 -15.42 -8.19 1.81
CA PHE A 603 -14.85 -9.35 1.11
C PHE A 603 -13.33 -9.48 1.32
N GLY A 604 -12.75 -8.75 2.28
CA GLY A 604 -11.32 -8.85 2.61
C GLY A 604 -10.39 -8.09 1.67
N MET A 605 -10.93 -7.26 0.77
CA MET A 605 -10.16 -6.37 -0.10
C MET A 605 -10.03 -4.99 0.54
N LYS A 606 -8.81 -4.46 0.60
CA LYS A 606 -8.52 -3.12 1.10
C LYS A 606 -7.96 -2.27 -0.04
N GLY A 607 -8.73 -1.29 -0.49
CA GLY A 607 -8.22 -0.25 -1.39
C GLY A 607 -7.21 0.68 -0.71
N PHE A 608 -6.08 0.91 -1.38
CA PHE A 608 -5.14 1.97 -1.08
C PHE A 608 -4.89 2.76 -2.37
N LEU A 609 -5.69 3.82 -2.55
CA LEU A 609 -5.69 4.65 -3.74
C LEU A 609 -4.71 5.80 -3.57
N VAL A 610 -3.81 5.97 -4.53
CA VAL A 610 -2.84 7.05 -4.53
C VAL A 610 -3.06 7.91 -5.77
N MET A 611 -3.11 9.22 -5.57
CA MET A 611 -3.36 10.20 -6.63
C MET A 611 -2.56 11.48 -6.39
N GLN A 612 -2.33 12.25 -7.44
CA GLN A 612 -1.51 13.47 -7.36
C GLN A 612 -2.28 14.66 -6.79
N GLY A 613 -3.60 14.71 -7.01
CA GLY A 613 -4.48 15.80 -6.62
C GLY A 613 -5.95 15.40 -6.79
N LEU A 614 -6.84 16.09 -6.08
CA LEU A 614 -8.28 15.84 -6.17
C LEU A 614 -8.88 16.34 -7.49
N ASP A 615 -8.27 17.34 -8.15
CA ASP A 615 -8.80 17.87 -9.42
C ASP A 615 -8.75 16.82 -10.54
N GLN A 616 -7.71 16.00 -10.58
CA GLN A 616 -7.63 14.87 -11.53
C GLN A 616 -8.73 13.85 -11.28
N LEU A 617 -9.00 13.53 -10.01
CA LEU A 617 -10.10 12.63 -9.64
C LEU A 617 -11.44 13.17 -10.12
N PHE A 618 -11.70 14.47 -9.89
CA PHE A 618 -12.94 15.12 -10.32
C PHE A 618 -13.09 15.22 -11.84
N LYS A 619 -11.99 15.26 -12.60
CA LYS A 619 -12.02 15.21 -14.07
C LYS A 619 -12.44 13.84 -14.59
N THR A 620 -11.98 12.76 -13.97
CA THR A 620 -12.27 11.40 -14.43
C THR A 620 -13.64 10.89 -13.96
N TYR A 621 -14.02 11.19 -12.71
CA TYR A 621 -15.22 10.62 -12.07
C TYR A 621 -16.31 11.65 -11.74
N GLY A 622 -16.10 12.93 -12.06
CA GLY A 622 -17.01 14.00 -11.66
C GLY A 622 -16.81 14.46 -10.21
N LYS A 623 -17.47 15.58 -9.84
CA LYS A 623 -17.35 16.18 -8.50
C LYS A 623 -18.06 15.37 -7.41
N ASP A 624 -19.16 14.72 -7.76
CA ASP A 624 -20.02 13.97 -6.83
C ASP A 624 -19.61 12.49 -6.72
N ASN A 625 -18.31 12.19 -6.90
CA ASN A 625 -17.82 10.82 -6.83
C ASN A 625 -17.73 10.29 -5.39
N GLU A 626 -17.91 8.98 -5.24
CA GLU A 626 -18.03 8.34 -3.93
C GLU A 626 -16.68 8.02 -3.27
N ILE A 627 -15.54 8.25 -3.95
CA ILE A 627 -14.22 7.79 -3.48
C ILE A 627 -13.81 8.46 -2.16
N PRO A 628 -13.85 9.80 -1.99
CA PRO A 628 -13.52 10.43 -0.71
C PRO A 628 -14.44 9.98 0.43
N MET A 629 -15.72 9.68 0.14
CA MET A 629 -16.67 9.19 1.16
C MET A 629 -16.40 7.74 1.58
N ASN A 630 -16.00 6.88 0.63
CA ASN A 630 -15.70 5.47 0.89
C ASN A 630 -14.27 5.24 1.42
N THR A 631 -13.44 6.29 1.50
CA THR A 631 -12.09 6.24 2.05
C THR A 631 -12.05 6.85 3.46
N SER A 632 -12.21 6.00 4.47
CA SER A 632 -12.27 6.46 5.87
C SER A 632 -10.95 7.05 6.39
N LEU A 633 -9.83 6.74 5.73
CA LEU A 633 -8.54 7.33 6.02
C LEU A 633 -8.03 8.09 4.78
N GLN A 634 -7.79 9.39 4.93
CA GLN A 634 -7.26 10.24 3.86
C GLN A 634 -5.96 10.89 4.32
N ILE A 635 -4.90 10.75 3.53
CA ILE A 635 -3.57 11.27 3.80
C ILE A 635 -3.26 12.33 2.75
N PHE A 636 -2.83 13.51 3.19
CA PHE A 636 -2.51 14.63 2.32
C PHE A 636 -1.09 15.09 2.56
N PHE A 637 -0.33 15.14 1.47
CA PHE A 637 0.94 15.85 1.43
C PHE A 637 0.69 17.30 1.03
N SER A 638 1.74 18.13 1.02
CA SER A 638 1.69 19.51 0.51
C SER A 638 0.99 19.54 -0.85
N PRO A 639 -0.21 20.13 -0.99
CA PRO A 639 -0.91 20.19 -2.26
C PRO A 639 -0.28 21.25 -3.16
N ASN A 640 -0.26 20.99 -4.47
CA ASN A 640 0.14 21.98 -5.47
C ASN A 640 -1.06 22.79 -6.00
N GLU A 641 -2.28 22.25 -5.89
CA GLU A 641 -3.51 22.80 -6.49
C GLU A 641 -4.34 23.61 -5.48
N ASP A 642 -5.06 24.65 -5.92
CA ASP A 642 -5.88 25.51 -5.03
C ASP A 642 -7.07 24.75 -4.45
N LYS A 643 -7.72 23.93 -5.29
CA LYS A 643 -8.91 23.15 -4.87
C LYS A 643 -8.59 22.18 -3.75
N THR A 644 -7.47 21.46 -3.84
CA THR A 644 -7.04 20.52 -2.80
C THR A 644 -6.69 21.26 -1.51
N ALA A 645 -6.03 22.43 -1.58
CA ALA A 645 -5.74 23.26 -0.41
C ALA A 645 -7.01 23.82 0.26
N ALA A 646 -7.98 24.29 -0.53
CA ALA A 646 -9.28 24.76 -0.02
C ALA A 646 -10.11 23.61 0.60
N TYR A 647 -10.04 22.41 0.02
CA TYR A 647 -10.65 21.20 0.57
C TYR A 647 -10.05 20.87 1.94
N LEU A 648 -8.73 20.96 2.09
CA LEU A 648 -8.04 20.76 3.36
C LEU A 648 -8.46 21.77 4.42
N GLU A 649 -8.40 23.08 4.11
CA GLU A 649 -8.80 24.13 5.05
C GLU A 649 -10.23 23.92 5.57
N LYS A 650 -11.16 23.61 4.65
CA LYS A 650 -12.56 23.32 4.98
C LYS A 650 -12.71 22.11 5.91
N ASN A 651 -12.00 21.01 5.64
CA ASN A 651 -12.11 19.78 6.43
C ASN A 651 -11.35 19.81 7.75
N LEU A 652 -10.28 20.61 7.86
CA LEU A 652 -9.60 20.86 9.13
C LEU A 652 -10.49 21.63 10.10
N GLY A 653 -11.35 22.51 9.57
CA GLY A 653 -12.25 23.34 10.36
C GLY A 653 -11.52 24.46 11.12
N ASN A 654 -12.30 25.21 11.90
CA ASN A 654 -11.83 26.37 12.62
C ASN A 654 -11.58 26.08 14.10
N GLN A 655 -10.53 26.69 14.63
CA GLN A 655 -10.22 26.77 16.06
C GLN A 655 -10.43 28.20 16.56
N THR A 656 -10.78 28.31 17.83
CA THR A 656 -10.90 29.60 18.52
C THR A 656 -9.52 30.02 19.03
N ILE A 657 -8.99 31.15 18.56
CA ILE A 657 -7.74 31.73 19.09
C ILE A 657 -8.02 33.06 19.79
N ILE A 658 -7.20 33.39 20.79
CA ILE A 658 -7.28 34.68 21.49
C ILE A 658 -6.31 35.63 20.79
N ALA A 659 -6.83 36.70 20.20
CA ALA A 659 -6.04 37.82 19.72
C ALA A 659 -5.85 38.82 20.88
N GLU A 660 -4.59 39.05 21.27
CA GLU A 660 -4.24 40.08 22.23
C GLU A 660 -3.82 41.35 21.47
N SER A 661 -4.57 42.44 21.65
CA SER A 661 -4.21 43.77 21.16
C SER A 661 -3.59 44.56 22.30
N ILE A 662 -2.31 44.90 22.15
CA ILE A 662 -1.56 45.68 23.13
C ILE A 662 -1.49 47.11 22.61
N SER A 663 -2.19 48.03 23.27
CA SER A 663 -2.04 49.46 23.00
C SER A 663 -1.04 50.05 23.98
N ASP A 664 0.08 50.56 23.45
CA ASP A 664 1.10 51.27 24.21
C ASP A 664 0.86 52.79 24.11
N THR A 665 0.43 53.40 25.22
CA THR A 665 0.12 54.84 25.29
C THR A 665 1.34 55.69 25.73
N GLY A 666 2.55 55.11 25.78
CA GLY A 666 3.78 55.83 26.10
C GLY A 666 4.01 56.15 27.59
N GLN A 667 3.17 55.66 28.50
CA GLN A 667 3.40 55.75 29.94
C GLN A 667 4.08 54.47 30.47
N TRP A 668 5.19 54.63 31.19
CA TRP A 668 6.09 53.57 31.69
C TRP A 668 5.43 52.40 32.45
N PHE A 669 4.19 52.54 32.94
CA PHE A 669 3.56 51.53 33.82
C PHE A 669 2.16 51.06 33.40
N ARG A 670 1.61 51.46 32.24
CA ARG A 670 0.28 51.01 31.81
C ARG A 670 0.26 50.57 30.35
N LYS A 671 0.44 49.26 30.14
CA LYS A 671 0.07 48.60 28.88
C LYS A 671 -1.38 48.13 29.00
N ASN A 672 -2.25 48.57 28.09
CA ASN A 672 -3.61 48.08 28.03
C ASN A 672 -3.64 46.86 27.09
N ILE A 673 -4.04 45.70 27.60
CA ILE A 673 -4.12 44.44 26.85
C ILE A 673 -5.60 44.11 26.66
N SER A 674 -6.10 44.29 25.45
CA SER A 674 -7.44 43.84 25.06
C SER A 674 -7.35 42.43 24.50
N ARG A 675 -8.25 41.54 24.92
CA ARG A 675 -8.32 40.14 24.45
C ARG A 675 -9.63 39.95 23.71
N SER A 676 -9.56 39.52 22.46
CA SER A 676 -10.73 39.11 21.67
C SER A 676 -10.58 37.68 21.18
N GLU A 677 -11.69 36.95 21.10
CA GLU A 677 -11.71 35.62 20.50
C GLU A 677 -11.99 35.76 19.00
N ILE A 678 -11.16 35.11 18.17
CA ILE A 678 -11.35 35.11 16.71
C ILE A 678 -11.34 33.67 16.19
N SER A 679 -12.09 33.46 15.10
CA SER A 679 -12.08 32.21 14.34
C SER A 679 -10.83 32.16 13.46
N ARG A 680 -10.05 31.09 13.54
CA ARG A 680 -8.94 30.82 12.61
C ARG A 680 -9.01 29.36 12.16
N PRO A 681 -8.85 29.05 10.86
CA PRO A 681 -8.64 27.68 10.42
C PRO A 681 -7.50 27.01 11.19
N LEU A 682 -7.58 25.70 11.44
CA LEU A 682 -6.50 24.98 12.12
C LEU A 682 -5.18 25.13 11.33
N MET A 683 -5.28 25.11 10.01
CA MET A 683 -4.24 25.48 9.06
C MET A 683 -4.91 26.14 7.84
N THR A 684 -4.39 27.26 7.36
CA THR A 684 -4.93 27.93 6.17
C THR A 684 -4.51 27.20 4.89
N ALA A 685 -5.21 27.42 3.79
CA ALA A 685 -4.89 26.85 2.49
C ALA A 685 -3.45 27.16 2.06
N GLU A 686 -2.96 28.38 2.33
CA GLU A 686 -1.56 28.75 2.08
C GLU A 686 -0.58 27.96 2.96
N GLU A 687 -0.89 27.77 4.25
CA GLU A 687 -0.07 26.98 5.16
C GLU A 687 -0.03 25.51 4.77
N THR A 688 -1.15 24.94 4.29
CA THR A 688 -1.18 23.54 3.82
C THR A 688 -0.22 23.29 2.66
N ARG A 689 0.02 24.29 1.80
CA ARG A 689 0.98 24.21 0.69
C ARG A 689 2.43 24.18 1.16
N ARG A 690 2.70 24.61 2.39
CA ARG A 690 4.03 24.72 3.00
C ARG A 690 4.25 23.69 4.11
N LEU A 691 3.57 22.54 4.06
CA LEU A 691 3.74 21.45 5.03
C LEU A 691 5.18 20.89 5.09
N GLY A 692 5.92 20.97 3.99
CA GLY A 692 7.30 20.49 3.89
C GLY A 692 7.41 18.98 4.13
N ASP A 693 8.09 18.60 5.22
CA ASP A 693 8.27 17.23 5.68
C ASP A 693 7.09 16.69 6.50
N ASN A 694 6.04 17.48 6.70
CA ASN A 694 4.83 17.04 7.40
C ASN A 694 3.75 16.54 6.44
N GLU A 695 2.82 15.77 6.98
CA GLU A 695 1.63 15.25 6.31
C GLU A 695 0.41 15.32 7.24
N ILE A 696 -0.76 15.47 6.64
CA ILE A 696 -2.04 15.54 7.35
C ILE A 696 -2.81 14.25 7.13
N ILE A 697 -3.30 13.65 8.20
CA ILE A 697 -4.12 12.44 8.16
C ILE A 697 -5.51 12.77 8.70
N PHE A 698 -6.53 12.51 7.91
CA PHE A 698 -7.93 12.49 8.32
C PHE A 698 -8.38 11.07 8.55
N ALA A 699 -8.89 10.79 9.74
CA ALA A 699 -9.63 9.58 10.04
C ALA A 699 -11.08 9.97 10.33
N GLN A 700 -12.02 9.32 9.65
CA GLN A 700 -13.45 9.62 9.78
C GLN A 700 -13.89 9.62 11.26
N ASN A 701 -14.70 10.62 11.64
CA ASN A 701 -15.21 10.86 13.00
C ASN A 701 -14.14 11.13 14.08
N ASN A 702 -12.92 11.52 13.69
CA ASN A 702 -11.86 11.85 14.62
C ASN A 702 -11.13 13.16 14.24
N PRO A 703 -10.44 13.82 15.19
CA PRO A 703 -9.65 15.01 14.89
C PRO A 703 -8.51 14.72 13.90
N PRO A 704 -8.12 15.67 13.03
CA PRO A 704 -7.03 15.47 12.07
C PRO A 704 -5.70 15.29 12.79
N ILE A 705 -4.77 14.53 12.20
CA ILE A 705 -3.43 14.32 12.75
C ILE A 705 -2.40 15.01 11.86
N LEU A 706 -1.49 15.76 12.47
CA LEU A 706 -0.28 16.26 11.82
C LEU A 706 0.89 15.35 12.18
N THR A 707 1.51 14.73 11.19
CA THR A 707 2.64 13.81 11.38
C THR A 707 3.80 14.15 10.46
N GLN A 708 4.95 13.52 10.68
CA GLN A 708 6.11 13.65 9.79
C GLN A 708 6.11 12.55 8.74
N LYS A 709 6.54 12.89 7.53
CA LYS A 709 6.76 11.93 6.45
C LYS A 709 7.85 10.96 6.83
N ILE A 710 7.61 9.69 6.54
CA ILE A 710 8.63 8.64 6.70
C ILE A 710 9.63 8.73 5.55
N ARG A 711 10.89 8.44 5.83
CA ARG A 711 11.94 8.23 4.82
C ARG A 711 12.59 6.88 5.05
N TYR A 712 12.18 5.87 4.28
CA TYR A 712 12.58 4.48 4.56
C TYR A 712 14.11 4.28 4.54
N TYR A 713 14.83 5.02 3.69
CA TYR A 713 16.29 4.90 3.54
C TYR A 713 17.08 5.49 4.70
N GLU A 714 16.45 6.29 5.57
CA GLU A 714 17.09 6.87 6.76
C GLU A 714 16.96 5.95 7.99
N GLN A 715 16.39 4.75 7.82
CA GLN A 715 15.93 3.91 8.92
C GLN A 715 16.41 2.47 8.80
N ASP A 716 17.19 1.99 9.78
CA ASP A 716 17.70 0.60 9.79
C ASP A 716 16.55 -0.43 9.73
N PHE A 717 15.40 -0.09 10.31
CA PHE A 717 14.21 -0.95 10.30
C PHE A 717 13.75 -1.32 8.88
N PHE A 718 13.90 -0.43 7.90
CA PHE A 718 13.52 -0.67 6.51
C PHE A 718 14.71 -1.05 5.64
N THR A 719 15.88 -0.43 5.82
CA THR A 719 17.05 -0.70 4.98
C THR A 719 17.55 -2.14 5.12
N ARG A 720 17.49 -2.73 6.33
CA ARG A 720 17.83 -4.15 6.57
C ARG A 720 16.87 -5.12 5.86
N LYS A 721 15.70 -4.65 5.46
CA LYS A 721 14.70 -5.44 4.73
C LYS A 721 14.86 -5.38 3.23
N LEU A 722 15.71 -4.51 2.69
CA LEU A 722 15.97 -4.46 1.25
C LEU A 722 16.61 -5.77 0.78
N ALA A 723 16.13 -6.28 -0.34
CA ALA A 723 16.66 -7.45 -1.03
C ALA A 723 16.37 -7.32 -2.51
N ASP A 724 17.29 -7.83 -3.32
CA ASP A 724 17.15 -7.83 -4.78
C ASP A 724 15.86 -8.54 -5.20
N ALA A 725 15.17 -7.93 -6.16
CA ALA A 725 13.98 -8.50 -6.75
C ALA A 725 14.29 -9.88 -7.38
N PRO A 726 13.30 -10.80 -7.40
CA PRO A 726 13.44 -12.07 -8.11
C PRO A 726 13.80 -11.83 -9.58
N TYR A 727 14.76 -12.61 -10.09
CA TYR A 727 15.23 -12.48 -11.48
C TYR A 727 14.18 -12.87 -12.52
N VAL A 728 13.25 -13.75 -12.14
CA VAL A 728 12.03 -14.11 -12.87
C VAL A 728 10.86 -14.12 -11.90
N SER A 729 9.67 -13.86 -12.42
CA SER A 729 8.41 -14.03 -11.70
C SER A 729 8.24 -15.47 -11.18
N ASP A 730 7.58 -15.58 -10.02
CA ASP A 730 7.05 -16.88 -9.59
C ASP A 730 5.88 -17.30 -10.50
N VAL A 731 5.73 -18.61 -10.68
CA VAL A 731 4.61 -19.27 -11.35
C VAL A 731 3.86 -20.04 -10.27
N LEU A 732 2.52 -19.88 -10.20
CA LEU A 732 1.70 -20.56 -9.20
C LEU A 732 1.20 -21.91 -9.72
N ARG A 733 0.78 -21.92 -10.98
CA ARG A 733 0.28 -23.12 -11.66
C ARG A 733 1.44 -23.96 -12.18
N THR A 734 1.95 -24.85 -11.32
CA THR A 734 3.12 -25.70 -11.58
C THR A 734 2.82 -27.16 -11.23
N GLY A 735 3.59 -28.09 -11.82
CA GLY A 735 3.47 -29.53 -11.57
C GLY A 735 2.52 -30.27 -12.52
N GLY A 736 2.86 -31.51 -12.85
CA GLY A 736 2.04 -32.38 -13.70
C GLY A 736 1.73 -31.75 -15.06
N ARG A 737 0.44 -31.75 -15.45
CA ARG A 737 -0.04 -31.13 -16.70
C ARG A 737 0.27 -29.63 -16.82
N ALA A 738 0.46 -28.91 -15.71
CA ALA A 738 0.77 -27.49 -15.75
C ALA A 738 2.14 -27.19 -16.37
N GLU A 739 3.11 -28.10 -16.28
CA GLU A 739 4.44 -27.89 -16.88
C GLU A 739 4.37 -27.88 -18.41
N THR A 740 3.47 -28.67 -18.99
CA THR A 740 3.24 -28.69 -20.44
C THR A 740 2.41 -27.49 -20.89
N ILE A 741 1.32 -27.18 -20.19
CA ILE A 741 0.41 -26.07 -20.54
C ILE A 741 1.10 -24.71 -20.38
N ASN A 742 1.84 -24.54 -19.28
CA ASN A 742 2.53 -23.31 -18.92
C ASN A 742 4.03 -23.36 -19.28
N ALA A 743 4.45 -24.17 -20.24
CA ALA A 743 5.84 -24.13 -20.73
C ALA A 743 6.19 -22.71 -21.24
N ASN A 744 7.37 -22.21 -20.88
CA ASN A 744 7.85 -20.88 -21.31
C ASN A 744 9.35 -20.94 -21.65
N PRO A 745 9.70 -21.17 -22.93
CA PRO A 745 11.09 -21.31 -23.36
C PRO A 745 11.96 -20.09 -23.03
N ARG A 746 11.44 -18.87 -23.16
CA ARG A 746 12.21 -17.64 -22.86
C ARG A 746 12.54 -17.52 -21.37
N ARG A 747 11.60 -17.91 -20.51
CA ARG A 747 11.84 -17.94 -19.06
C ARG A 747 12.94 -18.95 -18.71
N GLU A 748 12.92 -20.12 -19.33
CA GLU A 748 13.93 -21.17 -19.14
C GLU A 748 15.31 -20.74 -19.63
N GLU A 749 15.37 -20.11 -20.81
CA GLU A 749 16.59 -19.53 -21.38
C GLU A 749 17.18 -18.49 -20.42
N ARG A 750 16.35 -17.57 -19.92
CA ARG A 750 16.76 -16.55 -18.96
C ARG A 750 17.33 -17.18 -17.68
N LEU A 751 16.66 -18.20 -17.14
CA LEU A 751 17.15 -18.95 -15.97
C LEU A 751 18.47 -19.68 -16.27
N ALA A 752 18.66 -20.22 -17.47
CA ALA A 752 19.92 -20.82 -17.91
C ALA A 752 21.05 -19.78 -17.96
N GLN A 753 20.81 -18.60 -18.56
CA GLN A 753 21.77 -17.49 -18.60
C GLN A 753 22.19 -17.05 -17.18
N ARG A 754 21.23 -16.95 -16.24
CA ARG A 754 21.55 -16.65 -14.83
C ARG A 754 22.43 -17.72 -14.19
N ARG A 755 22.12 -19.00 -14.40
CA ARG A 755 22.91 -20.12 -13.87
C ARG A 755 24.33 -20.09 -14.42
N GLN A 756 24.50 -19.82 -15.71
CA GLN A 756 25.81 -19.67 -16.34
C GLN A 756 26.60 -18.50 -15.73
N LYS A 757 26.00 -17.31 -15.62
CA LYS A 757 26.66 -16.14 -15.02
C LYS A 757 27.08 -16.38 -13.57
N LEU A 758 26.29 -17.11 -12.79
CA LEU A 758 26.64 -17.51 -11.43
C LEU A 758 27.80 -18.51 -11.40
N LYS A 759 27.81 -19.51 -12.31
CA LYS A 759 28.92 -20.45 -12.48
C LYS A 759 30.22 -19.71 -12.82
N GLU A 760 30.17 -18.71 -13.71
CA GLU A 760 31.32 -17.88 -14.11
C GLU A 760 31.81 -16.97 -12.96
N THR A 761 30.90 -16.38 -12.18
CA THR A 761 31.25 -15.42 -11.11
C THR A 761 31.82 -16.10 -9.87
N TYR A 762 31.27 -17.25 -9.47
CA TYR A 762 31.59 -17.91 -8.19
C TYR A 762 32.37 -19.22 -8.31
N GLY A 763 32.60 -19.73 -9.53
CA GLY A 763 33.53 -20.82 -9.80
C GLY A 763 33.34 -22.10 -8.96
N LEU A 764 32.15 -22.74 -9.04
CA LEU A 764 31.78 -24.16 -8.73
C LEU A 764 30.25 -24.20 -8.47
N ILE A 765 29.47 -25.19 -8.92
CA ILE A 765 29.37 -26.58 -8.43
C ILE A 765 28.90 -27.51 -9.57
N GLN A 766 29.49 -28.72 -9.65
CA GLN A 766 28.99 -29.86 -10.42
C GLN A 766 27.59 -30.27 -9.94
N GLU A 767 26.66 -30.42 -10.87
CA GLU A 767 25.32 -30.96 -10.60
C GLU A 767 25.44 -32.41 -10.08
N LYS A 768 25.12 -32.61 -8.79
CA LYS A 768 24.52 -33.88 -8.37
C LYS A 768 23.01 -33.74 -8.58
N GLU A 769 22.48 -34.55 -9.47
CA GLU A 769 21.05 -34.67 -9.72
C GLU A 769 20.32 -35.04 -8.41
N GLY A 770 19.25 -34.28 -8.11
CA GLY A 770 18.23 -34.69 -7.14
C GLY A 770 18.52 -34.35 -5.68
N GLU A 771 18.67 -33.07 -5.31
CA GLU A 771 18.36 -32.61 -3.95
C GLU A 771 18.10 -31.09 -3.90
N THR A 772 16.87 -30.72 -3.56
CA THR A 772 16.42 -29.34 -3.40
C THR A 772 16.93 -28.79 -2.06
N TYR A 773 17.93 -27.90 -2.08
CA TYR A 773 18.31 -27.14 -0.89
C TYR A 773 18.07 -25.64 -1.07
N GLY A 774 17.35 -25.09 -0.09
CA GLY A 774 17.27 -23.66 0.16
C GLY A 774 18.63 -23.11 0.59
N LEU A 775 18.99 -21.95 0.06
CA LEU A 775 20.13 -21.17 0.54
C LEU A 775 19.85 -20.70 1.97
N SER A 776 20.43 -21.36 2.97
CA SER A 776 20.72 -20.73 4.25
C SER A 776 21.95 -19.84 4.06
N CYS A 777 21.75 -18.53 3.99
CA CYS A 777 22.87 -17.59 4.19
C CYS A 777 23.35 -17.72 5.63
N GLN A 778 24.52 -18.32 5.81
CA GLN A 778 25.26 -18.24 7.06
C GLN A 778 25.62 -16.78 7.31
N THR A 779 25.16 -16.25 8.43
CA THR A 779 25.62 -15.00 9.05
C THR A 779 27.13 -15.07 9.30
N PRO A 780 27.89 -13.97 9.11
CA PRO A 780 29.23 -13.88 9.66
C PRO A 780 29.13 -13.86 11.19
N THR A 781 29.79 -14.82 11.83
CA THR A 781 29.89 -15.00 13.28
C THR A 781 30.36 -13.73 13.98
N ALA A 782 29.56 -13.24 14.92
CA ALA A 782 29.99 -12.31 15.95
C ALA A 782 30.96 -13.04 16.90
N HIS A 783 32.02 -12.33 17.31
CA HIS A 783 32.95 -12.77 18.34
C HIS A 783 32.20 -13.08 19.65
N GLU A 784 32.32 -14.32 20.13
CA GLU A 784 31.96 -14.70 21.50
C GLU A 784 33.12 -14.35 22.45
N GLU A 785 32.83 -13.46 23.39
CA GLU A 785 33.58 -13.34 24.64
C GLU A 785 33.27 -14.54 25.54
N THR A 786 34.34 -15.15 26.02
CA THR A 786 34.40 -16.22 27.01
C THR A 786 33.78 -15.83 28.35
N GLY A 787 32.94 -16.69 28.93
CA GLY A 787 32.41 -16.53 30.29
C GLY A 787 31.71 -17.79 30.83
N THR A 788 32.47 -18.56 31.59
CA THR A 788 32.14 -19.76 32.39
C THR A 788 30.96 -19.61 33.38
N ALA A 789 30.13 -20.66 33.56
CA ALA A 789 29.99 -21.44 34.81
C ALA A 789 28.72 -22.34 34.86
N GLU A 790 29.00 -23.64 35.09
CA GLU A 790 28.36 -24.62 36.01
C GLU A 790 26.86 -25.03 35.98
N ARG A 791 26.68 -26.32 35.62
CA ARG A 791 25.90 -27.41 36.27
C ARG A 791 24.74 -27.05 37.23
N THR A 792 23.58 -27.65 36.99
CA THR A 792 23.07 -28.78 37.81
C THR A 792 21.81 -29.41 37.19
N ALA A 793 21.78 -30.75 37.19
CA ALA A 793 20.63 -31.58 36.86
C ALA A 793 19.92 -31.99 38.16
N ALA A 794 18.59 -32.05 38.15
CA ALA A 794 17.80 -32.83 39.11
C ALA A 794 16.45 -33.21 38.48
N GLU A 795 16.29 -34.51 38.25
CA GLU A 795 15.03 -35.20 37.96
C GLU A 795 14.25 -35.44 39.25
N THR A 796 12.93 -35.25 39.21
CA THR A 796 11.88 -35.96 39.97
C THR A 796 10.57 -35.67 39.23
N GLY A 797 9.75 -36.58 38.71
CA GLY A 797 9.44 -37.94 39.13
C GLY A 797 8.14 -37.96 39.93
N SER A 798 6.96 -38.14 39.29
CA SER A 798 5.73 -38.61 39.96
C SER A 798 4.61 -38.93 38.95
N LYS A 799 4.45 -40.23 38.66
CA LYS A 799 3.21 -40.89 38.20
C LYS A 799 2.46 -41.40 39.43
N THR A 800 1.12 -41.39 39.45
CA THR A 800 0.23 -42.51 39.89
C THR A 800 -1.28 -42.14 39.81
N PRO A 801 -2.23 -43.11 39.89
CA PRO A 801 -3.33 -43.25 38.92
C PRO A 801 -4.73 -43.38 39.56
N GLY A 802 -5.76 -43.70 38.77
CA GLY A 802 -7.08 -44.11 39.28
C GLY A 802 -7.86 -44.94 38.25
N ILE A 803 -8.30 -46.13 38.68
CA ILE A 803 -8.95 -47.23 37.94
C ILE A 803 -10.40 -47.35 38.41
N HIS A 804 -11.36 -47.67 37.50
CA HIS A 804 -12.37 -48.76 37.55
C HIS A 804 -13.60 -48.46 36.66
N GLN A 805 -13.90 -49.36 35.70
CA GLN A 805 -15.09 -50.27 35.60
C GLN A 805 -16.45 -49.54 35.48
N SER A 806 -17.47 -49.95 34.71
CA SER A 806 -17.81 -51.03 33.78
C SER A 806 -19.24 -50.70 33.28
N ASP A 807 -19.66 -51.15 32.08
CA ASP A 807 -21.06 -51.58 31.73
C ASP A 807 -21.22 -51.65 30.19
N GLN A 808 -21.39 -52.87 29.64
CA GLN A 808 -22.63 -53.47 29.09
C GLN A 808 -23.17 -52.79 27.82
N GLN A 809 -22.94 -53.36 26.63
CA GLN A 809 -23.78 -54.33 25.88
C GLN A 809 -24.85 -53.73 24.95
N ARG A 810 -24.75 -54.15 23.66
CA ARG A 810 -25.80 -54.42 22.64
C ARG A 810 -26.69 -53.30 22.07
N ALA A 811 -26.63 -53.14 20.74
CA ALA A 811 -27.69 -53.37 19.72
C ALA A 811 -27.23 -52.71 18.40
N GLU A 812 -26.98 -53.46 17.31
CA GLU A 812 -27.92 -53.70 16.18
C GLU A 812 -28.46 -52.39 15.54
N GLY A 813 -28.36 -52.15 14.24
CA GLY A 813 -28.10 -53.06 13.13
C GLY A 813 -27.77 -52.36 11.81
N HIS A 814 -27.46 -53.21 10.83
CA HIS A 814 -27.36 -52.92 9.41
C HIS A 814 -28.75 -52.71 8.80
N GLN A 815 -28.91 -51.65 8.01
CA GLN A 815 -29.34 -51.71 6.62
C GLN A 815 -28.88 -50.46 5.88
#